data_AF-A0A8A3PGU6-F1
#
_entry.id   AF-A0A8A3PGU6-F1
#
_cell.length_a   1.000
_cell.length_b   1.000
_cell.length_c   1.000
_cell.angle_alpha   90.00
_cell.angle_beta   90.00
_cell.angle_gamma   90.00
#
_symmetry.space_group_name_H-M   'P 1'
#
loop_
_entity.id
_entity.type
_entity.pdbx_description
1 polymer ?
#
loop_
_entity_poly.entity_id
_entity_poly.type
_entity_poly.pdbx_seq_one_letter_code
_entity_poly.pdbx_strand_id
1 'polypeptide(L)'
;MPTSLELPDESQRAALLAYVNTFPAVFDKVTKIEDLTDGLVLSDMLEDFDPAFSVKDLPRPSTSTQWVASKQCLEAVYKSLIRYVHKCCDSWVNAAIVEFPINFNALARYSDPTESMKLLTIFLLVSLKGPIRHRFIDRIQKKLDIDTQTILANYVETIEKDFEAAVPGIKTIPAHVTDSREILDLEAKYSIVVTDLEALKKRNADLITRLETISESRDSILDEHREQERLIKQLQATVNHGGKTEYTEKRLEEAERLIAIQEQQLDDARLEIERRDKELMSTKYRQNLEIQNKLEELEAENAALSKKANKVDHYERKLAQQNAIERENSRLREQLDILQENQKDYDKVHLENDLLKTTRSEYMKVLETQENTITDLRNRTMRLEDELRSRTDDLELALERQRHDERYINELQERANSQSPEEPSEGLSLEDELKRSDSPQGPNPQLEISRLRAELQVLKSNDGGKANAELRTELQRSEMEVRRLREKTQELKEAHAITQDQIATIMGDRSLLSTDELLVLAVDKVMNIGPFQLTLDTFNRERAKSTGQLLYSDATQEIEKLNRKINELSSNLTSVERDLLRARADLSAMDSDEITALEQLKEANQLLASSYEKDLTLLQAQHENLRREFVDQQSHLVAALKSKTKLSEQLQTIFQNPSSSIEETGKTPEPATALDALKEVSQEDAMSTSKPSSQPTARKKQSAIKRIGTMFSSKSSKQPRSPQGHGEIDEELVREQAALGVLPVAQQPSSSFSPKIPPPSTSPTLPAE
;
A
#
# COMPACT_ATOMS: atom_id res chain seq x y z
N MET A 1 -22.13 2.06 -52.12
CA MET A 1 -22.46 1.16 -53.23
C MET A 1 -21.43 1.39 -54.32
N PRO A 2 -20.57 0.41 -54.63
CA PRO A 2 -19.63 0.53 -55.74
C PRO A 2 -20.39 0.70 -57.06
N THR A 3 -19.95 1.66 -57.86
CA THR A 3 -20.67 2.32 -58.95
C THR A 3 -20.86 1.45 -60.22
N SER A 4 -20.27 0.26 -60.26
CA SER A 4 -20.17 -0.56 -61.50
C SER A 4 -21.26 -1.61 -61.69
N LEU A 5 -22.22 -1.69 -60.76
CA LEU A 5 -23.39 -2.58 -60.86
C LEU A 5 -24.71 -1.82 -61.07
N GLU A 6 -24.67 -0.50 -61.27
CA GLU A 6 -25.88 0.32 -61.31
C GLU A 6 -26.47 0.60 -62.69
N LEU A 7 -25.85 0.21 -63.81
CA LEU A 7 -26.59 0.05 -65.06
C LEU A 7 -26.04 -1.09 -65.91
N PRO A 8 -26.92 -1.92 -66.50
CA PRO A 8 -26.53 -3.02 -67.35
C PRO A 8 -25.97 -2.55 -68.68
N ASP A 9 -24.71 -2.87 -68.96
CA ASP A 9 -24.21 -2.78 -70.32
C ASP A 9 -24.79 -3.98 -71.10
N GLU A 10 -25.58 -3.71 -72.14
CA GLU A 10 -26.32 -4.76 -72.89
C GLU A 10 -25.34 -5.78 -73.52
N SER A 11 -24.14 -5.33 -73.84
CA SER A 11 -23.01 -6.15 -74.29
C SER A 11 -22.53 -7.16 -73.22
N GLN A 12 -22.49 -6.75 -71.95
CA GLN A 12 -22.09 -7.63 -70.83
C GLN A 12 -23.17 -8.68 -70.56
N ARG A 13 -24.45 -8.29 -70.65
CA ARG A 13 -25.59 -9.23 -70.57
C ARG A 13 -25.52 -10.31 -71.63
N ALA A 14 -25.31 -9.92 -72.89
CA ALA A 14 -25.19 -10.85 -73.99
C ALA A 14 -24.00 -11.81 -73.82
N ALA A 15 -22.85 -11.29 -73.34
CA ALA A 15 -21.67 -12.10 -73.09
C ALA A 15 -21.87 -13.12 -71.95
N LEU A 16 -22.55 -12.73 -70.86
CA LEU A 16 -22.88 -13.64 -69.75
C LEU A 16 -23.90 -14.72 -70.15
N LEU A 17 -24.88 -14.40 -70.98
CA LEU A 17 -25.82 -15.39 -71.54
C LEU A 17 -25.10 -16.35 -72.50
N ALA A 18 -24.19 -15.85 -73.34
CA ALA A 18 -23.36 -16.69 -74.19
C ALA A 18 -22.49 -17.66 -73.36
N TYR A 19 -22.01 -17.21 -72.19
CA TYR A 19 -21.30 -18.06 -71.23
C TYR A 19 -22.18 -19.18 -70.64
N VAL A 20 -23.41 -18.88 -70.19
CA VAL A 20 -24.35 -19.90 -69.68
C VAL A 20 -24.63 -20.97 -70.73
N ASN A 21 -24.76 -20.58 -72.00
CA ASN A 21 -24.99 -21.51 -73.10
C ASN A 21 -23.78 -22.42 -73.43
N THR A 22 -22.62 -22.25 -72.78
CA THR A 22 -21.48 -23.16 -72.94
C THR A 22 -21.57 -24.45 -72.13
N PHE A 23 -22.49 -24.51 -71.15
CA PHE A 23 -22.68 -25.66 -70.26
C PHE A 23 -23.44 -26.80 -70.95
N PRO A 24 -23.00 -28.06 -70.79
CA PRO A 24 -23.53 -29.20 -71.53
C PRO A 24 -24.91 -29.69 -71.07
N ALA A 25 -25.38 -29.29 -69.88
CA ALA A 25 -26.59 -29.81 -69.25
C ALA A 25 -27.83 -28.89 -69.39
N VAL A 26 -27.72 -27.76 -70.12
CA VAL A 26 -28.84 -26.83 -70.28
C VAL A 26 -29.83 -27.42 -71.29
N PHE A 27 -30.98 -27.92 -70.82
CA PHE A 27 -31.98 -28.60 -71.65
C PHE A 27 -32.60 -27.71 -72.74
N ASP A 28 -32.60 -26.38 -72.57
CA ASP A 28 -33.02 -25.40 -73.58
C ASP A 28 -32.02 -24.23 -73.66
N LYS A 29 -31.60 -23.83 -74.86
CA LYS A 29 -30.69 -22.68 -75.02
C LYS A 29 -31.35 -21.42 -74.46
N VAL A 30 -30.75 -20.83 -73.44
CA VAL A 30 -31.24 -19.63 -72.78
C VAL A 30 -31.10 -18.46 -73.75
N THR A 31 -32.24 -17.88 -74.17
CA THR A 31 -32.26 -16.72 -75.09
C THR A 31 -32.56 -15.42 -74.37
N LYS A 32 -33.24 -15.48 -73.22
CA LYS A 32 -33.59 -14.32 -72.40
C LYS A 32 -33.19 -14.54 -70.95
N ILE A 33 -32.91 -13.43 -70.25
CA ILE A 33 -32.56 -13.43 -68.82
C ILE A 33 -33.73 -13.95 -67.96
N GLU A 34 -34.96 -13.81 -68.46
CA GLU A 34 -36.18 -14.29 -67.81
C GLU A 34 -36.23 -15.82 -67.68
N ASP A 35 -35.57 -16.55 -68.60
CA ASP A 35 -35.53 -18.01 -68.61
C ASP A 35 -34.66 -18.58 -67.46
N LEU A 36 -33.91 -17.73 -66.74
CA LEU A 36 -33.08 -18.11 -65.58
C LEU A 36 -33.81 -17.98 -64.23
N THR A 37 -35.03 -17.45 -64.23
CA THR A 37 -35.78 -17.10 -63.00
C THR A 37 -36.42 -18.30 -62.32
N ASP A 38 -36.52 -19.44 -63.01
CA ASP A 38 -37.03 -20.70 -62.47
C ASP A 38 -36.01 -21.46 -61.62
N GLY A 39 -34.73 -21.08 -61.70
CA GLY A 39 -33.62 -21.69 -60.97
C GLY A 39 -33.21 -23.09 -61.45
N LEU A 40 -33.83 -23.63 -62.51
CA LEU A 40 -33.54 -24.97 -63.01
C LEU A 40 -32.19 -25.01 -63.71
N VAL A 41 -31.94 -24.06 -64.62
CA VAL A 41 -30.66 -23.92 -65.31
C VAL A 41 -29.51 -23.70 -64.33
N LEU A 42 -29.75 -22.96 -63.25
CA LEU A 42 -28.75 -22.70 -62.21
C LEU A 42 -28.46 -23.95 -61.35
N SER A 43 -29.47 -24.80 -61.15
CA SER A 43 -29.27 -26.11 -60.52
C SER A 43 -28.42 -27.03 -61.39
N ASP A 44 -28.67 -27.05 -62.70
CA ASP A 44 -27.89 -27.84 -63.66
C ASP A 44 -26.43 -27.34 -63.77
N MET A 45 -26.23 -26.02 -63.71
CA MET A 45 -24.89 -25.43 -63.61
C MET A 45 -24.18 -25.90 -62.34
N LEU A 46 -24.89 -25.96 -61.21
CA LEU A 46 -24.34 -26.46 -59.95
C LEU A 46 -23.99 -27.95 -60.00
N GLU A 47 -24.76 -28.75 -60.73
CA GLU A 47 -24.44 -30.16 -60.99
C GLU A 47 -23.13 -30.34 -61.78
N ASP A 48 -22.85 -29.45 -62.76
CA ASP A 48 -21.58 -29.49 -63.49
C ASP A 48 -20.38 -28.96 -62.68
N PHE A 49 -20.62 -28.16 -61.63
CA PHE A 49 -19.60 -27.76 -60.65
C PHE A 49 -19.29 -28.92 -59.69
N ASP A 50 -20.31 -29.46 -59.02
CA ASP A 50 -20.18 -30.64 -58.18
C ASP A 50 -21.55 -31.36 -58.04
N PRO A 51 -21.68 -32.60 -58.54
CA PRO A 51 -22.90 -33.39 -58.39
C PRO A 51 -23.35 -33.61 -56.95
N ALA A 52 -22.44 -33.50 -55.97
CA ALA A 52 -22.75 -33.68 -54.55
C ALA A 52 -23.56 -32.52 -53.94
N PHE A 53 -23.53 -31.33 -54.57
CA PHE A 53 -24.23 -30.12 -54.10
C PHE A 53 -25.45 -29.75 -54.95
N SER A 54 -25.81 -30.57 -55.95
CA SER A 54 -27.00 -30.36 -56.79
C SER A 54 -28.30 -30.58 -56.00
N VAL A 55 -29.28 -29.69 -56.22
CA VAL A 55 -30.61 -29.77 -55.59
C VAL A 55 -31.53 -30.58 -56.53
N LYS A 56 -31.65 -31.88 -56.26
CA LYS A 56 -32.40 -32.81 -57.14
C LYS A 56 -33.93 -32.70 -57.01
N ASP A 57 -34.42 -32.22 -55.88
CA ASP A 57 -35.86 -32.15 -55.57
C ASP A 57 -36.38 -30.70 -55.62
N LEU A 58 -36.39 -30.11 -56.81
CA LEU A 58 -36.92 -28.75 -57.01
C LEU A 58 -38.45 -28.78 -57.24
N PRO A 59 -39.24 -27.97 -56.51
CA PRO A 59 -40.67 -27.90 -56.69
C PRO A 59 -41.02 -27.35 -58.09
N ARG A 60 -41.72 -28.14 -58.90
CA ARG A 60 -42.21 -27.70 -60.21
C ARG A 60 -43.30 -26.63 -60.03
N PRO A 61 -43.22 -25.48 -60.71
CA PRO A 61 -44.19 -24.41 -60.53
C PRO A 61 -45.59 -24.84 -61.01
N SER A 62 -46.57 -24.81 -60.10
CA SER A 62 -48.00 -24.87 -60.43
C SER A 62 -48.54 -23.45 -60.71
N THR A 63 -49.49 -23.32 -61.64
CA THR A 63 -49.93 -22.06 -62.29
C THR A 63 -50.36 -20.91 -61.36
N SER A 64 -50.69 -21.12 -60.09
CA SER A 64 -51.09 -20.04 -59.16
C SER A 64 -50.00 -19.60 -58.16
N THR A 65 -48.90 -20.36 -58.03
CA THR A 65 -47.81 -20.12 -57.06
C THR A 65 -46.43 -20.11 -57.73
N GLN A 66 -46.39 -19.89 -59.04
CA GLN A 66 -45.18 -19.96 -59.86
C GLN A 66 -44.02 -19.15 -59.29
N TRP A 67 -44.24 -17.88 -58.91
CA TRP A 67 -43.16 -17.05 -58.36
C TRP A 67 -42.69 -17.50 -56.96
N VAL A 68 -43.57 -18.09 -56.15
CA VAL A 68 -43.22 -18.61 -54.82
C VAL A 68 -42.39 -19.88 -54.96
N ALA A 69 -42.79 -20.76 -55.87
CA ALA A 69 -42.02 -21.95 -56.22
C ALA A 69 -40.65 -21.58 -56.81
N SER A 70 -40.61 -20.66 -57.78
CA SER A 70 -39.36 -20.13 -58.35
C SER A 70 -38.46 -19.50 -57.30
N LYS A 71 -39.01 -18.72 -56.36
CA LYS A 71 -38.25 -18.17 -55.24
C LYS A 71 -37.66 -19.28 -54.36
N GLN A 72 -38.45 -20.29 -54.02
CA GLN A 72 -37.99 -21.40 -53.19
C GLN A 72 -36.91 -22.23 -53.91
N CYS A 73 -37.04 -22.41 -55.22
CA CYS A 73 -36.03 -23.03 -56.08
C CYS A 73 -34.72 -22.22 -56.08
N LEU A 74 -34.80 -20.92 -56.35
CA LEU A 74 -33.65 -20.02 -56.35
C LEU A 74 -32.97 -19.95 -54.98
N GLU A 75 -33.72 -19.90 -53.89
CA GLU A 75 -33.16 -19.94 -52.53
C GLU A 75 -32.49 -21.28 -52.21
N ALA A 76 -33.06 -22.39 -52.67
CA ALA A 76 -32.47 -23.71 -52.48
C ALA A 76 -31.14 -23.84 -53.24
N VAL A 77 -31.11 -23.42 -54.51
CA VAL A 77 -29.91 -23.42 -55.36
C VAL A 77 -28.85 -22.45 -54.83
N TYR A 78 -29.25 -21.27 -54.34
CA TYR A 78 -28.32 -20.31 -53.76
C TYR A 78 -27.75 -20.80 -52.41
N LYS A 79 -28.56 -21.45 -51.57
CA LYS A 79 -28.08 -22.06 -50.31
C LYS A 79 -27.10 -23.20 -50.57
N SER A 80 -27.35 -24.04 -51.58
CA SER A 80 -26.41 -25.10 -51.96
C SER A 80 -25.14 -24.53 -52.57
N LEU A 81 -25.24 -23.47 -53.39
CA LEU A 81 -24.09 -22.72 -53.88
C LEU A 81 -23.25 -22.15 -52.73
N ILE A 82 -23.84 -21.43 -51.77
CA ILE A 82 -23.12 -20.90 -50.60
C ILE A 82 -22.40 -22.03 -49.84
N ARG A 83 -23.07 -23.17 -49.63
CA ARG A 83 -22.47 -24.32 -48.96
C ARG A 83 -21.26 -24.86 -49.74
N TYR A 84 -21.35 -24.89 -51.07
CA TYR A 84 -20.22 -25.24 -51.93
C TYR A 84 -19.10 -24.22 -51.82
N VAL A 85 -19.37 -22.92 -51.89
CA VAL A 85 -18.34 -21.87 -51.79
C VAL A 85 -17.65 -21.90 -50.42
N HIS A 86 -18.39 -22.02 -49.32
CA HIS A 86 -17.83 -22.12 -47.98
C HIS A 86 -16.91 -23.33 -47.80
N LYS A 87 -17.20 -24.46 -48.44
CA LYS A 87 -16.44 -25.70 -48.27
C LYS A 87 -15.26 -25.82 -49.24
N CYS A 88 -15.42 -25.31 -50.46
CA CYS A 88 -14.55 -25.64 -51.58
C CYS A 88 -13.82 -24.43 -52.20
N CYS A 89 -14.24 -23.20 -51.90
CA CYS A 89 -13.67 -21.99 -52.47
C CYS A 89 -12.92 -21.14 -51.43
N ASP A 90 -11.99 -20.31 -51.92
CA ASP A 90 -11.20 -19.40 -51.08
C ASP A 90 -12.07 -18.33 -50.39
N SER A 91 -11.58 -17.81 -49.26
CA SER A 91 -12.23 -16.77 -48.44
C SER A 91 -12.65 -15.53 -49.24
N TRP A 92 -11.98 -15.26 -50.36
CA TRP A 92 -12.29 -14.17 -51.27
C TRP A 92 -13.69 -14.30 -51.90
N VAL A 93 -14.09 -15.50 -52.33
CA VAL A 93 -15.42 -15.70 -52.94
C VAL A 93 -16.52 -15.61 -51.88
N ASN A 94 -16.25 -16.08 -50.65
CA ASN A 94 -17.19 -15.92 -49.52
C ASN A 94 -17.43 -14.45 -49.21
N ALA A 95 -16.35 -13.65 -49.20
CA ALA A 95 -16.45 -12.21 -48.98
C ALA A 95 -17.22 -11.51 -50.12
N ALA A 96 -17.04 -11.92 -51.37
CA ALA A 96 -17.78 -11.38 -52.51
C ALA A 96 -19.30 -11.65 -52.40
N ILE A 97 -19.70 -12.83 -51.93
CA ILE A 97 -21.13 -13.16 -51.75
C ILE A 97 -21.79 -12.27 -50.68
N VAL A 98 -21.06 -11.92 -49.62
CA VAL A 98 -21.57 -11.06 -48.54
C VAL A 98 -21.73 -9.61 -49.02
N GLU A 99 -20.80 -9.11 -49.81
CA GLU A 99 -20.83 -7.73 -50.32
C GLU A 99 -21.90 -7.53 -51.41
N PHE A 100 -22.25 -8.59 -52.15
CA PHE A 100 -23.27 -8.56 -53.20
C PHE A 100 -24.54 -9.35 -52.80
N PRO A 101 -25.38 -8.84 -51.87
CA PRO A 101 -26.60 -9.50 -51.47
C PRO A 101 -27.62 -9.50 -52.63
N ILE A 102 -28.25 -10.67 -52.85
CA ILE A 102 -29.23 -10.87 -53.93
C ILE A 102 -30.65 -10.80 -53.38
N ASN A 103 -31.50 -10.04 -54.06
CA ASN A 103 -32.91 -9.95 -53.71
C ASN A 103 -33.76 -10.97 -54.48
N PHE A 104 -33.98 -12.15 -53.90
CA PHE A 104 -34.78 -13.21 -54.50
C PHE A 104 -36.25 -12.84 -54.72
N ASN A 105 -36.80 -11.88 -53.96
CA ASN A 105 -38.17 -11.40 -54.20
C ASN A 105 -38.23 -10.57 -55.48
N ALA A 106 -37.23 -9.73 -55.73
CA ALA A 106 -37.14 -8.93 -56.95
C ALA A 106 -36.94 -9.84 -58.17
N LEU A 107 -36.08 -10.85 -58.03
CA LEU A 107 -35.76 -11.82 -59.07
C LEU A 107 -36.97 -12.71 -59.42
N ALA A 108 -37.64 -13.32 -58.44
CA ALA A 108 -38.72 -14.26 -58.72
C ALA A 108 -40.05 -13.58 -59.11
N ARG A 109 -40.29 -12.34 -58.67
CA ARG A 109 -41.56 -11.63 -58.90
C ARG A 109 -41.53 -10.67 -60.07
N TYR A 110 -40.39 -10.02 -60.31
CA TYR A 110 -40.24 -8.98 -61.34
C TYR A 110 -39.23 -9.35 -62.42
N SER A 111 -38.61 -10.53 -62.33
CA SER A 111 -37.56 -11.00 -63.26
C SER A 111 -36.48 -9.95 -63.48
N ASP A 112 -36.07 -9.27 -62.40
CA ASP A 112 -35.18 -8.12 -62.48
C ASP A 112 -33.82 -8.52 -63.09
N PRO A 113 -33.47 -7.97 -64.26
CA PRO A 113 -32.27 -8.38 -64.98
C PRO A 113 -30.98 -7.88 -64.31
N THR A 114 -31.05 -6.99 -63.31
CA THR A 114 -29.88 -6.60 -62.52
C THR A 114 -29.53 -7.66 -61.47
N GLU A 115 -30.54 -8.20 -60.78
CA GLU A 115 -30.37 -9.27 -59.80
C GLU A 115 -30.01 -10.61 -60.44
N SER A 116 -30.55 -10.91 -61.63
CA SER A 116 -30.15 -12.09 -62.41
C SER A 116 -28.68 -12.03 -62.84
N MET A 117 -28.19 -10.85 -63.23
CA MET A 117 -26.78 -10.65 -63.56
C MET A 117 -25.90 -10.82 -62.33
N LYS A 118 -26.26 -10.24 -61.17
CA LYS A 118 -25.51 -10.44 -59.93
C LYS A 118 -25.37 -11.93 -59.60
N LEU A 119 -26.48 -12.67 -59.67
CA LEU A 119 -26.47 -14.11 -59.45
C LEU A 119 -25.55 -14.82 -60.44
N LEU A 120 -25.64 -14.51 -61.72
CA LEU A 120 -24.82 -15.12 -62.75
C LEU A 120 -23.34 -14.75 -62.64
N THR A 121 -23.04 -13.52 -62.24
CA THR A 121 -21.69 -13.04 -61.94
C THR A 121 -21.10 -13.80 -60.75
N ILE A 122 -21.87 -14.09 -59.71
CA ILE A 122 -21.41 -14.97 -58.61
C ILE A 122 -21.09 -16.37 -59.15
N PHE A 123 -21.95 -16.96 -60.00
CA PHE A 123 -21.67 -18.25 -60.63
C PHE A 123 -20.42 -18.22 -61.54
N LEU A 124 -20.18 -17.12 -62.26
CA LEU A 124 -18.97 -16.91 -63.06
C LEU A 124 -17.72 -16.77 -62.17
N LEU A 125 -17.80 -16.03 -61.07
CA LEU A 125 -16.70 -15.90 -60.11
C LEU A 125 -16.38 -17.23 -59.46
N VAL A 126 -17.40 -18.02 -59.10
CA VAL A 126 -17.25 -19.37 -58.56
C VAL A 126 -16.59 -20.30 -59.59
N SER A 127 -16.92 -20.18 -60.87
CA SER A 127 -16.30 -21.00 -61.92
C SER A 127 -14.84 -20.63 -62.18
N LEU A 128 -14.52 -19.34 -62.13
CA LEU A 128 -13.18 -18.81 -62.42
C LEU A 128 -12.24 -18.85 -61.22
N LYS A 129 -12.75 -18.79 -59.98
CA LYS A 129 -11.95 -18.77 -58.74
C LYS A 129 -12.06 -20.05 -57.91
N GLY A 130 -13.06 -20.89 -58.14
CA GLY A 130 -13.27 -22.15 -57.42
C GLY A 130 -12.20 -23.23 -57.72
N PRO A 131 -12.34 -24.45 -57.20
CA PRO A 131 -11.30 -25.49 -57.28
C PRO A 131 -11.08 -26.05 -58.69
N ILE A 132 -12.04 -25.91 -59.61
CA ILE A 132 -12.02 -26.53 -60.97
C ILE A 132 -11.84 -25.47 -62.08
N ARG A 133 -11.06 -24.40 -61.82
CA ARG A 133 -10.89 -23.25 -62.76
C ARG A 133 -10.47 -23.65 -64.16
N HIS A 134 -9.51 -24.57 -64.27
CA HIS A 134 -8.90 -24.93 -65.56
C HIS A 134 -9.92 -25.49 -66.56
N ARG A 135 -10.88 -26.30 -66.10
CA ARG A 135 -11.92 -26.89 -66.96
C ARG A 135 -12.86 -25.82 -67.53
N PHE A 136 -13.18 -24.80 -66.74
CA PHE A 136 -14.08 -23.72 -67.15
C PHE A 136 -13.36 -22.66 -68.00
N ILE A 137 -12.10 -22.35 -67.70
CA ILE A 137 -11.27 -21.46 -68.54
C ILE A 137 -11.05 -22.08 -69.92
N ASP A 138 -10.67 -23.36 -70.01
CA ASP A 138 -10.51 -24.07 -71.29
C ASP A 138 -11.82 -24.10 -72.10
N ARG A 139 -12.96 -24.16 -71.41
CA ARG A 139 -14.28 -24.18 -72.03
C ARG A 139 -14.66 -22.80 -72.57
N ILE A 140 -14.42 -21.74 -71.80
CA ILE A 140 -14.61 -20.36 -72.25
C ILE A 140 -13.74 -20.10 -73.49
N GLN A 141 -12.46 -20.48 -73.46
CA GLN A 141 -11.54 -20.28 -74.59
C GLN A 141 -11.92 -21.06 -75.86
N LYS A 142 -12.50 -22.27 -75.74
CA LYS A 142 -12.82 -23.12 -76.89
C LYS A 142 -14.22 -22.90 -77.48
N LYS A 143 -15.20 -22.49 -76.68
CA LYS A 143 -16.62 -22.43 -77.09
C LYS A 143 -17.16 -21.01 -77.30
N LEU A 144 -16.45 -19.98 -76.82
CA LEU A 144 -16.92 -18.60 -76.87
C LEU A 144 -16.13 -17.79 -77.91
N ASP A 145 -16.76 -16.77 -78.52
CA ASP A 145 -16.11 -15.91 -79.51
C ASP A 145 -15.08 -14.95 -78.86
N ILE A 146 -14.04 -14.57 -79.60
CA ILE A 146 -12.90 -13.78 -79.09
C ILE A 146 -13.36 -12.42 -78.56
N ASP A 147 -14.34 -11.80 -79.23
CA ASP A 147 -14.91 -10.51 -78.82
C ASP A 147 -15.66 -10.65 -77.49
N THR A 148 -16.47 -11.71 -77.34
CA THR A 148 -17.18 -12.00 -76.09
C THR A 148 -16.24 -12.42 -74.95
N GLN A 149 -15.12 -13.08 -75.25
CA GLN A 149 -14.09 -13.41 -74.25
C GLN A 149 -13.42 -12.14 -73.71
N THR A 150 -13.12 -11.17 -74.58
CA THR A 150 -12.52 -9.89 -74.20
C THR A 150 -13.46 -9.07 -73.31
N ILE A 151 -14.75 -9.06 -73.65
CA ILE A 151 -15.79 -8.40 -72.85
C ILE A 151 -15.89 -9.04 -71.46
N LEU A 152 -15.90 -10.38 -71.37
CA LEU A 152 -15.95 -11.08 -70.07
C LEU A 152 -14.67 -10.87 -69.24
N ALA A 153 -13.50 -10.85 -69.87
CA ALA A 153 -12.23 -10.62 -69.17
C ALA A 153 -12.19 -9.22 -68.55
N ASN A 154 -12.55 -8.19 -69.32
CA ASN A 154 -12.64 -6.81 -68.83
C ASN A 154 -13.69 -6.65 -67.73
N TYR A 155 -14.82 -7.36 -67.86
CA TYR A 155 -15.88 -7.34 -66.85
C TYR A 155 -15.42 -7.95 -65.52
N VAL A 156 -14.75 -9.11 -65.55
CA VAL A 156 -14.20 -9.75 -64.35
C VAL A 156 -13.10 -8.90 -63.72
N GLU A 157 -12.21 -8.30 -64.50
CA GLU A 157 -11.15 -7.42 -63.98
C GLU A 157 -11.73 -6.18 -63.29
N THR A 158 -12.82 -5.61 -63.84
CA THR A 158 -13.52 -4.47 -63.24
C THR A 158 -14.13 -4.85 -61.88
N ILE A 159 -14.80 -6.00 -61.81
CA ILE A 159 -15.38 -6.51 -60.56
C ILE A 159 -14.30 -6.80 -59.51
N GLU A 160 -13.16 -7.38 -59.91
CA GLU A 160 -12.05 -7.64 -59.00
C GLU A 160 -11.47 -6.34 -58.42
N LYS A 161 -11.28 -5.30 -59.25
CA LYS A 161 -10.80 -3.99 -58.79
C LYS A 161 -11.79 -3.30 -57.86
N ASP A 162 -13.07 -3.32 -58.20
CA ASP A 162 -14.10 -2.70 -57.36
C ASP A 162 -14.26 -3.42 -56.02
N PHE A 163 -14.13 -4.74 -56.02
CA PHE A 163 -14.18 -5.52 -54.79
C PHE A 163 -12.94 -5.33 -53.92
N GLU A 164 -11.74 -5.27 -54.51
CA GLU A 164 -10.51 -4.92 -53.78
C GLU A 164 -10.56 -3.49 -53.20
N ALA A 165 -11.25 -2.57 -53.88
CA ALA A 165 -11.48 -1.21 -53.37
C ALA A 165 -12.51 -1.19 -52.23
N ALA A 166 -13.58 -2.01 -52.31
CA ALA A 166 -14.61 -2.09 -51.29
C ALA A 166 -14.12 -2.78 -50.01
N VAL A 167 -13.27 -3.81 -50.13
CA VAL A 167 -12.72 -4.55 -48.99
C VAL A 167 -11.20 -4.70 -49.12
N PRO A 168 -10.42 -3.72 -48.60
CA PRO A 168 -8.96 -3.78 -48.62
C PRO A 168 -8.44 -4.93 -47.76
N GLY A 169 -7.56 -5.79 -48.31
CA GLY A 169 -6.78 -6.77 -47.51
C GLY A 169 -7.28 -8.23 -47.49
N ILE A 170 -8.27 -8.61 -48.30
CA ILE A 170 -8.77 -10.00 -48.35
C ILE A 170 -7.71 -11.03 -48.80
N LYS A 171 -6.73 -10.62 -49.64
CA LYS A 171 -5.65 -11.52 -50.10
C LYS A 171 -4.72 -12.01 -48.98
N THR A 172 -4.80 -11.42 -47.78
CA THR A 172 -3.87 -11.62 -46.66
C THR A 172 -4.46 -12.35 -45.46
N ILE A 173 -5.59 -13.04 -45.60
CA ILE A 173 -6.16 -13.87 -44.52
C ILE A 173 -5.95 -15.36 -44.88
N PRO A 174 -4.85 -16.00 -44.44
CA PRO A 174 -4.73 -17.44 -44.47
C PRO A 174 -5.83 -18.06 -43.63
N ALA A 175 -6.49 -19.09 -44.18
CA ALA A 175 -7.66 -19.77 -43.61
C ALA A 175 -7.40 -20.59 -42.32
N HIS A 176 -6.43 -20.23 -41.47
CA HIS A 176 -6.14 -21.00 -40.24
C HIS A 176 -5.60 -20.16 -39.06
N VAL A 177 -5.89 -18.87 -38.96
CA VAL A 177 -5.70 -18.14 -37.69
C VAL A 177 -6.78 -17.08 -37.54
N THR A 178 -8.03 -17.49 -37.33
CA THR A 178 -8.97 -16.65 -36.59
C THR A 178 -8.62 -16.80 -35.13
N ASP A 179 -8.14 -15.73 -34.52
CA ASP A 179 -7.75 -15.68 -33.11
C ASP A 179 -8.83 -16.35 -32.25
N SER A 180 -8.43 -17.25 -31.35
CA SER A 180 -9.37 -17.94 -30.45
C SER A 180 -10.27 -16.98 -29.66
N ARG A 181 -9.88 -15.71 -29.55
CA ARG A 181 -10.65 -14.60 -29.00
C ARG A 181 -11.89 -14.25 -29.85
N GLU A 182 -11.75 -14.15 -31.17
CA GLU A 182 -12.86 -13.82 -32.07
C GLU A 182 -13.86 -14.98 -32.17
N ILE A 183 -13.36 -16.23 -32.10
CA ILE A 183 -14.21 -17.42 -32.04
C ILE A 183 -15.03 -17.44 -30.75
N LEU A 184 -14.42 -17.13 -29.59
CA LEU A 184 -15.10 -17.02 -28.31
C LEU A 184 -16.16 -15.90 -28.29
N ASP A 185 -15.86 -14.75 -28.89
CA ASP A 185 -16.81 -13.63 -28.99
C ASP A 185 -17.98 -13.96 -29.92
N LEU A 186 -17.74 -14.70 -31.01
CA LEU A 186 -18.79 -15.22 -31.89
C LEU A 186 -19.61 -16.32 -31.21
N GLU A 187 -18.99 -17.19 -30.41
CA GLU A 187 -19.66 -18.24 -29.63
C GLU A 187 -20.57 -17.61 -28.56
N ALA A 188 -20.11 -16.57 -27.86
CA ALA A 188 -20.92 -15.83 -26.90
C ALA A 188 -22.13 -15.13 -27.57
N LYS A 189 -21.94 -14.55 -28.76
CA LYS A 189 -23.05 -13.98 -29.55
C LYS A 189 -24.00 -15.06 -30.02
N TYR A 190 -23.49 -16.21 -30.45
CA TYR A 190 -24.30 -17.35 -30.86
C TYR A 190 -25.12 -17.89 -29.69
N SER A 191 -24.54 -18.01 -28.49
CA SER A 191 -25.28 -18.44 -27.30
C SER A 191 -26.42 -17.48 -26.95
N ILE A 192 -26.19 -16.16 -27.05
CA ILE A 192 -27.26 -15.16 -26.83
C ILE A 192 -28.39 -15.35 -27.85
N VAL A 193 -28.06 -15.46 -29.13
CA VAL A 193 -29.07 -15.66 -30.19
C VAL A 193 -29.83 -16.97 -30.00
N VAL A 194 -29.17 -18.04 -29.54
CA VAL A 194 -29.83 -19.31 -29.23
C VAL A 194 -30.80 -19.15 -28.05
N THR A 195 -30.39 -18.47 -26.97
CA THR A 195 -31.30 -18.21 -25.84
C THR A 195 -32.51 -17.36 -26.23
N ASP A 196 -32.31 -16.36 -27.11
CA ASP A 196 -33.41 -15.54 -27.64
C ASP A 196 -34.34 -16.38 -28.53
N LEU A 197 -33.80 -17.29 -29.35
CA LEU A 197 -34.58 -18.22 -30.14
C LEU A 197 -35.39 -19.19 -29.27
N GLU A 198 -34.83 -19.68 -28.16
CA GLU A 198 -35.54 -20.51 -27.20
C GLU A 198 -36.65 -19.74 -26.48
N ALA A 199 -36.39 -18.50 -26.07
CA ALA A 199 -37.39 -17.62 -25.48
C ALA A 199 -38.52 -17.30 -26.47
N LEU A 200 -38.20 -17.05 -27.75
CA LEU A 200 -39.17 -16.85 -28.82
C LEU A 200 -40.00 -18.12 -29.09
N LYS A 201 -39.37 -19.30 -29.12
CA LYS A 201 -40.08 -20.58 -29.26
C LYS A 201 -41.02 -20.83 -28.09
N LYS A 202 -40.60 -20.52 -26.86
CA LYS A 202 -41.45 -20.63 -25.67
C LYS A 202 -42.64 -19.67 -25.74
N ARG A 203 -42.42 -18.40 -26.09
CA ARG A 203 -43.53 -17.44 -26.31
C ARG A 203 -44.49 -17.92 -27.39
N ASN A 204 -43.99 -18.53 -28.46
CA ASN A 204 -44.83 -19.07 -29.51
C ASN A 204 -45.64 -20.28 -29.01
N ALA A 205 -45.04 -21.18 -28.24
CA ALA A 205 -45.76 -22.28 -27.59
C ALA A 205 -46.83 -21.76 -26.62
N ASP A 206 -46.52 -20.74 -25.81
CA ASP A 206 -47.48 -20.10 -24.90
C ASP A 206 -48.64 -19.43 -25.68
N LEU A 207 -48.36 -18.80 -26.82
CA LEU A 207 -49.40 -18.26 -27.70
C LEU A 207 -50.26 -19.37 -28.31
N ILE A 208 -49.69 -20.51 -28.70
CA ILE A 208 -50.44 -21.66 -29.23
C ILE A 208 -51.38 -22.22 -28.16
N THR A 209 -50.88 -22.50 -26.96
CA THR A 209 -51.71 -23.00 -25.84
C THR A 209 -52.82 -22.00 -25.47
N ARG A 210 -52.52 -20.69 -25.52
CA ARG A 210 -53.54 -19.65 -25.34
C ARG A 210 -54.60 -19.65 -26.46
N LEU A 211 -54.19 -19.87 -27.71
CA LEU A 211 -55.13 -19.99 -28.81
C LEU A 211 -55.98 -21.26 -28.70
N GLU A 212 -55.39 -22.38 -28.27
CA GLU A 212 -56.09 -23.64 -28.01
C GLU A 212 -57.12 -23.47 -26.91
N THR A 213 -56.75 -22.92 -25.75
CA THR A 213 -57.69 -22.64 -24.65
C THR A 213 -58.81 -21.67 -25.06
N ILE A 214 -58.49 -20.65 -25.87
CA ILE A 214 -59.52 -19.75 -26.44
C ILE A 214 -60.43 -20.53 -27.40
N SER A 215 -59.89 -21.42 -28.23
CA SER A 215 -60.69 -22.24 -29.14
C SER A 215 -61.60 -23.21 -28.41
N GLU A 216 -61.09 -23.88 -27.36
CA GLU A 216 -61.86 -24.75 -26.47
C GLU A 216 -62.97 -23.96 -25.77
N SER A 217 -62.68 -22.74 -25.29
CA SER A 217 -63.68 -21.88 -24.67
C SER A 217 -64.80 -21.48 -25.66
N ARG A 218 -64.43 -21.18 -26.91
CA ARG A 218 -65.39 -20.85 -27.96
C ARG A 218 -66.25 -22.05 -28.30
N ASP A 219 -65.66 -23.23 -28.38
CA ASP A 219 -66.37 -24.46 -28.74
C ASP A 219 -67.32 -24.88 -27.61
N SER A 220 -66.93 -24.71 -26.34
CA SER A 220 -67.82 -24.86 -25.18
C SER A 220 -69.03 -23.92 -25.24
N ILE A 221 -68.82 -22.64 -25.58
CA ILE A 221 -69.92 -21.67 -25.73
C ILE A 221 -70.85 -22.07 -26.88
N LEU A 222 -70.31 -22.60 -27.99
CA LEU A 222 -71.13 -23.08 -29.10
C LEU A 222 -71.97 -24.30 -28.72
N ASP A 223 -71.44 -25.20 -27.89
CA ASP A 223 -72.18 -26.36 -27.41
C ASP A 223 -73.28 -25.95 -26.42
N GLU A 224 -73.01 -25.02 -25.49
CA GLU A 224 -74.04 -24.42 -24.63
C GLU A 224 -75.15 -23.75 -25.46
N HIS A 225 -74.79 -23.00 -26.51
CA HIS A 225 -75.77 -22.38 -27.41
C HIS A 225 -76.64 -23.43 -28.12
N ARG A 226 -76.05 -24.54 -28.58
CA ARG A 226 -76.79 -25.66 -29.20
C ARG A 226 -77.73 -26.33 -28.20
N GLU A 227 -77.31 -26.47 -26.95
CA GLU A 227 -78.16 -27.02 -25.89
C GLU A 227 -79.33 -26.09 -25.56
N GLN A 228 -79.09 -24.79 -25.46
CA GLN A 228 -80.15 -23.79 -25.29
C GLN A 228 -81.15 -23.82 -26.44
N GLU A 229 -80.70 -23.95 -27.70
CA GLU A 229 -81.60 -24.13 -28.84
C GLU A 229 -82.44 -25.41 -28.76
N ARG A 230 -81.86 -26.52 -28.27
CA ARG A 230 -82.61 -27.77 -28.04
C ARG A 230 -83.68 -27.58 -26.96
N LEU A 231 -83.34 -26.88 -25.88
CA LEU A 231 -84.27 -26.57 -24.79
C LEU A 231 -85.41 -25.67 -25.26
N ILE A 232 -85.13 -24.65 -26.08
CA ILE A 232 -86.16 -23.79 -26.69
C ILE A 232 -87.10 -24.62 -27.57
N LYS A 233 -86.56 -25.53 -28.39
CA LYS A 233 -87.38 -26.44 -29.23
C LYS A 233 -88.24 -27.39 -28.38
N GLN A 234 -87.71 -27.92 -27.27
CA GLN A 234 -88.48 -28.74 -26.34
C GLN A 234 -89.57 -27.95 -25.63
N LEU A 235 -89.27 -26.73 -25.17
CA LEU A 235 -90.25 -25.85 -24.53
C LEU A 235 -91.37 -25.50 -25.51
N GLN A 236 -91.05 -25.16 -26.75
CA GLN A 236 -92.05 -24.94 -27.81
C GLN A 236 -92.92 -26.18 -28.06
N ALA A 237 -92.35 -27.39 -28.01
CA ALA A 237 -93.11 -28.63 -28.12
C ALA A 237 -94.05 -28.87 -26.92
N THR A 238 -93.61 -28.54 -25.70
CA THR A 238 -94.44 -28.67 -24.50
C THR A 238 -95.53 -27.61 -24.39
N VAL A 239 -95.30 -26.40 -24.90
CA VAL A 239 -96.29 -25.31 -24.97
C VAL A 239 -97.41 -25.65 -25.96
N ASN A 240 -97.13 -26.44 -27.01
CA ASN A 240 -98.14 -26.93 -27.95
C ASN A 240 -99.07 -28.02 -27.37
N HIS A 241 -98.79 -28.54 -26.18
CA HIS A 241 -99.62 -29.53 -25.48
C HIS A 241 -100.21 -28.90 -24.22
N GLY A 242 -101.13 -27.96 -24.45
CA GLY A 242 -101.87 -27.26 -23.41
C GLY A 242 -102.73 -28.21 -22.57
N GLY A 243 -102.47 -28.22 -21.27
CA GLY A 243 -103.35 -28.82 -20.27
C GLY A 243 -102.57 -29.56 -19.20
N LYS A 244 -102.26 -28.88 -18.09
CA LYS A 244 -101.86 -29.49 -16.80
C LYS A 244 -101.65 -28.43 -15.71
N THR A 245 -102.68 -27.73 -15.24
CA THR A 245 -102.54 -26.69 -14.20
C THR A 245 -102.05 -27.23 -12.84
N GLU A 246 -102.55 -28.36 -12.33
CA GLU A 246 -102.03 -28.95 -11.07
C GLU A 246 -100.65 -29.60 -11.22
N TYR A 247 -100.36 -30.21 -12.38
CA TYR A 247 -99.04 -30.74 -12.67
C TYR A 247 -98.04 -29.61 -12.94
N THR A 248 -98.48 -28.47 -13.50
CA THR A 248 -97.64 -27.27 -13.57
C THR A 248 -97.42 -26.67 -12.21
N GLU A 249 -98.39 -26.74 -11.29
CA GLU A 249 -98.26 -26.22 -9.93
C GLU A 249 -97.30 -27.09 -9.09
N LYS A 250 -97.43 -28.41 -9.12
CA LYS A 250 -96.43 -29.32 -8.51
C LYS A 250 -95.05 -29.20 -9.15
N ARG A 251 -94.98 -29.04 -10.47
CA ARG A 251 -93.72 -28.73 -11.15
C ARG A 251 -93.19 -27.34 -10.81
N LEU A 252 -94.06 -26.39 -10.46
CA LEU A 252 -93.66 -25.06 -10.02
C LEU A 252 -93.03 -25.17 -8.64
N GLU A 253 -93.66 -25.89 -7.69
CA GLU A 253 -93.10 -26.13 -6.36
C GLU A 253 -91.78 -26.92 -6.44
N GLU A 254 -91.72 -27.96 -7.29
CA GLU A 254 -90.48 -28.70 -7.53
C GLU A 254 -89.41 -27.80 -8.17
N ALA A 255 -89.79 -26.91 -9.10
CA ALA A 255 -88.89 -25.93 -9.69
C ALA A 255 -88.43 -24.87 -8.67
N GLU A 256 -89.30 -24.38 -7.79
CA GLU A 256 -88.97 -23.45 -6.72
C GLU A 256 -88.02 -24.09 -5.70
N ARG A 257 -88.23 -25.36 -5.33
CA ARG A 257 -87.28 -26.10 -4.50
C ARG A 257 -85.94 -26.29 -5.19
N LEU A 258 -85.96 -26.57 -6.50
CA LEU A 258 -84.75 -26.74 -7.29
C LEU A 258 -84.00 -25.40 -7.43
N ILE A 259 -84.71 -24.29 -7.62
CA ILE A 259 -84.17 -22.93 -7.60
C ILE A 259 -83.56 -22.64 -6.22
N ALA A 260 -84.25 -22.93 -5.12
CA ALA A 260 -83.71 -22.71 -3.77
C ALA A 260 -82.43 -23.53 -3.52
N ILE A 261 -82.37 -24.77 -4.01
CA ILE A 261 -81.15 -25.60 -3.94
C ILE A 261 -80.05 -25.02 -4.83
N GLN A 262 -80.37 -24.56 -6.04
CA GLN A 262 -79.39 -23.93 -6.95
C GLN A 262 -78.88 -22.59 -6.41
N GLU A 263 -79.73 -21.78 -5.79
CA GLU A 263 -79.37 -20.53 -5.12
C GLU A 263 -78.46 -20.81 -3.93
N GLN A 264 -78.78 -21.80 -3.09
CA GLN A 264 -77.91 -22.25 -2.02
C GLN A 264 -76.56 -22.75 -2.57
N GLN A 265 -76.54 -23.52 -3.66
CA GLN A 265 -75.31 -23.97 -4.32
C GLN A 265 -74.48 -22.80 -4.88
N LEU A 266 -75.13 -21.78 -5.44
CA LEU A 266 -74.46 -20.57 -5.93
C LEU A 266 -73.88 -19.74 -4.78
N ASP A 267 -74.59 -19.63 -3.66
CA ASP A 267 -74.10 -18.93 -2.48
C ASP A 267 -72.95 -19.70 -1.80
N ASP A 268 -73.03 -21.03 -1.70
CA ASP A 268 -71.93 -21.87 -1.25
C ASP A 268 -70.71 -21.75 -2.17
N ALA A 269 -70.91 -21.73 -3.49
CA ALA A 269 -69.84 -21.50 -4.47
C ALA A 269 -69.23 -20.10 -4.34
N ARG A 270 -70.03 -19.06 -4.09
CA ARG A 270 -69.55 -17.70 -3.82
C ARG A 270 -68.70 -17.63 -2.56
N LEU A 271 -69.15 -18.25 -1.47
CA LEU A 271 -68.38 -18.33 -0.22
C LEU A 271 -67.07 -19.06 -0.41
N GLU A 272 -67.08 -20.15 -1.20
CA GLU A 272 -65.88 -20.93 -1.49
C GLU A 272 -64.88 -20.17 -2.39
N ILE A 273 -65.37 -19.38 -3.36
CA ILE A 273 -64.55 -18.45 -4.14
C ILE A 273 -63.95 -17.38 -3.23
N GLU A 274 -64.76 -16.73 -2.38
CA GLU A 274 -64.28 -15.69 -1.45
C GLU A 274 -63.24 -16.25 -0.46
N ARG A 275 -63.41 -17.50 -0.03
CA ARG A 275 -62.44 -18.22 0.80
C ARG A 275 -61.13 -18.45 0.03
N ARG A 276 -61.19 -18.97 -1.20
CA ARG A 276 -59.99 -19.16 -2.05
C ARG A 276 -59.30 -17.83 -2.35
N ASP A 277 -60.04 -16.76 -2.60
CA ASP A 277 -59.47 -15.43 -2.82
C ASP A 277 -58.77 -14.90 -1.57
N LYS A 278 -59.35 -15.09 -0.37
CA LYS A 278 -58.67 -14.75 0.90
C LYS A 278 -57.40 -15.56 1.10
N GLU A 279 -57.40 -16.85 0.78
CA GLU A 279 -56.21 -17.71 0.83
C GLU A 279 -55.15 -17.28 -0.20
N LEU A 280 -55.55 -16.92 -1.42
CA LEU A 280 -54.66 -16.37 -2.45
C LEU A 280 -54.07 -15.02 -2.03
N MET A 281 -54.86 -14.16 -1.40
CA MET A 281 -54.37 -12.88 -0.90
C MET A 281 -53.43 -13.05 0.30
N SER A 282 -53.72 -14.00 1.20
CA SER A 282 -52.83 -14.35 2.31
C SER A 282 -51.50 -14.92 1.82
N THR A 283 -51.53 -15.83 0.85
CA THR A 283 -50.30 -16.41 0.26
C THR A 283 -49.49 -15.37 -0.50
N LYS A 284 -50.13 -14.49 -1.29
CA LYS A 284 -49.46 -13.36 -1.96
C LYS A 284 -48.86 -12.38 -0.96
N TYR A 285 -49.58 -12.05 0.12
CA TYR A 285 -49.05 -11.18 1.17
C TYR A 285 -47.83 -11.80 1.85
N ARG A 286 -47.88 -13.09 2.16
CA ARG A 286 -46.73 -13.84 2.71
C ARG A 286 -45.54 -13.85 1.76
N GLN A 287 -45.75 -14.10 0.46
CA GLN A 287 -44.70 -14.05 -0.54
C GLN A 287 -44.07 -12.66 -0.68
N ASN A 288 -44.90 -11.60 -0.69
CA ASN A 288 -44.40 -10.23 -0.72
C ASN A 288 -43.57 -9.88 0.52
N LEU A 289 -43.99 -10.33 1.70
CA LEU A 289 -43.24 -10.16 2.94
C LEU A 289 -41.90 -10.92 2.90
N GLU A 290 -41.89 -12.15 2.39
CA GLU A 290 -40.66 -12.93 2.20
C GLU A 290 -39.70 -12.27 1.20
N ILE A 291 -40.21 -11.71 0.09
CA ILE A 291 -39.42 -10.97 -0.88
C ILE A 291 -38.87 -9.68 -0.26
N GLN A 292 -39.69 -8.95 0.51
CA GLN A 292 -39.26 -7.74 1.20
C GLN A 292 -38.15 -8.04 2.21
N ASN A 293 -38.30 -9.09 3.02
CA ASN A 293 -37.27 -9.51 3.96
C ASN A 293 -35.95 -9.88 3.24
N LYS A 294 -36.04 -10.57 2.10
CA LYS A 294 -34.85 -10.89 1.27
C LYS A 294 -34.20 -9.64 0.68
N LEU A 295 -34.99 -8.65 0.27
CA LEU A 295 -34.46 -7.36 -0.19
C LEU A 295 -33.74 -6.62 0.94
N GLU A 296 -34.34 -6.57 2.14
CA GLU A 296 -33.70 -5.97 3.31
C GLU A 296 -32.41 -6.70 3.72
N GLU A 297 -32.38 -8.03 3.59
CA GLU A 297 -31.18 -8.84 3.83
C GLU A 297 -30.08 -8.55 2.80
N LEU A 298 -30.41 -8.51 1.51
CA LEU A 298 -29.46 -8.15 0.44
C LEU A 298 -28.98 -6.71 0.56
N GLU A 299 -29.82 -5.77 0.99
CA GLU A 299 -29.41 -4.39 1.29
C GLU A 299 -28.43 -4.34 2.47
N ALA A 300 -28.68 -5.11 3.52
CA ALA A 300 -27.77 -5.23 4.66
C ALA A 300 -26.42 -5.86 4.24
N GLU A 301 -26.45 -6.88 3.38
CA GLU A 301 -25.24 -7.51 2.83
C GLU A 301 -24.46 -6.53 1.94
N ASN A 302 -25.13 -5.79 1.05
CA ASN A 302 -24.49 -4.76 0.24
C ASN A 302 -23.87 -3.65 1.10
N ALA A 303 -24.55 -3.23 2.16
CA ALA A 303 -24.01 -2.27 3.11
C ALA A 303 -22.78 -2.83 3.85
N ALA A 304 -22.78 -4.13 4.17
CA ALA A 304 -21.62 -4.81 4.76
C ALA A 304 -20.44 -4.91 3.78
N LEU A 305 -20.71 -5.24 2.51
CA LEU A 305 -19.71 -5.27 1.43
C LEU A 305 -19.13 -3.88 1.16
N SER A 306 -19.96 -2.83 1.14
CA SER A 306 -19.50 -1.45 1.01
C SER A 306 -18.60 -1.03 2.19
N LYS A 307 -18.95 -1.42 3.42
CA LYS A 307 -18.07 -1.22 4.59
C LYS A 307 -16.76 -2.00 4.48
N LYS A 308 -16.78 -3.22 3.93
CA LYS A 308 -15.56 -4.00 3.67
C LYS A 308 -14.70 -3.33 2.60
N ALA A 309 -15.28 -2.86 1.51
CA ALA A 309 -14.57 -2.09 0.47
C ALA A 309 -13.90 -0.83 1.05
N ASN A 310 -14.62 -0.04 1.84
CA ASN A 310 -14.05 1.13 2.52
C ASN A 310 -12.89 0.78 3.47
N LYS A 311 -12.92 -0.40 4.10
CA LYS A 311 -11.81 -0.90 4.92
C LYS A 311 -10.61 -1.29 4.04
N VAL A 312 -10.84 -1.94 2.91
CA VAL A 312 -9.79 -2.28 1.93
C VAL A 312 -9.12 -1.00 1.42
N ASP A 313 -9.87 -0.01 0.96
CA ASP A 313 -9.31 1.28 0.51
C ASP A 313 -8.48 1.99 1.60
N HIS A 314 -8.90 1.85 2.86
CA HIS A 314 -8.16 2.38 3.99
C HIS A 314 -6.87 1.58 4.26
N TYR A 315 -6.89 0.26 4.12
CA TYR A 315 -5.69 -0.58 4.18
C TYR A 315 -4.74 -0.29 3.02
N GLU A 316 -5.24 -0.09 1.80
CA GLU A 316 -4.44 0.33 0.65
C GLU A 316 -3.78 1.68 0.88
N ARG A 317 -4.52 2.67 1.42
CA ARG A 317 -3.94 3.97 1.80
C ARG A 317 -2.87 3.84 2.87
N LYS A 318 -3.07 2.98 3.88
CA LYS A 318 -2.06 2.71 4.91
C LYS A 318 -0.83 2.01 4.32
N LEU A 319 -1.01 1.06 3.41
CA LEU A 319 0.07 0.35 2.75
C LEU A 319 0.86 1.29 1.83
N ALA A 320 0.19 2.20 1.12
CA ALA A 320 0.85 3.25 0.35
C ALA A 320 1.67 4.20 1.24
N GLN A 321 1.16 4.57 2.42
CA GLN A 321 1.92 5.36 3.41
C GLN A 321 3.11 4.58 3.96
N GLN A 322 2.95 3.30 4.29
CA GLN A 322 4.04 2.45 4.75
C GLN A 322 5.12 2.30 3.68
N ASN A 323 4.75 2.05 2.43
CA ASN A 323 5.69 1.99 1.31
C ASN A 323 6.43 3.33 1.11
N ALA A 324 5.79 4.47 1.36
CA ALA A 324 6.46 5.77 1.33
C ALA A 324 7.52 5.89 2.44
N ILE A 325 7.19 5.45 3.66
CA ILE A 325 8.13 5.41 4.79
C ILE A 325 9.27 4.42 4.55
N GLU A 326 9.02 3.27 3.93
CA GLU A 326 10.05 2.29 3.58
C GLU A 326 11.03 2.83 2.53
N ARG A 327 10.53 3.58 1.53
CA ARG A 327 11.38 4.30 0.58
C ARG A 327 12.22 5.37 1.27
N GLU A 328 11.64 6.13 2.20
CA GLU A 328 12.37 7.11 2.99
C GLU A 328 13.44 6.45 3.87
N ASN A 329 13.13 5.35 4.55
CA ASN A 329 14.11 4.57 5.32
C ASN A 329 15.24 4.04 4.44
N SER A 330 14.93 3.56 3.23
CA SER A 330 15.96 3.10 2.27
C SER A 330 16.86 4.26 1.86
N ARG A 331 16.27 5.42 1.55
CA ARG A 331 17.02 6.66 1.26
C ARG A 331 17.87 7.12 2.44
N LEU A 332 17.36 7.05 3.67
CA LEU A 332 18.12 7.41 4.88
C LEU A 332 19.27 6.44 5.13
N ARG A 333 19.11 5.15 4.84
CA ARG A 333 20.19 4.16 4.89
C ARG A 333 21.26 4.46 3.84
N GLU A 334 20.88 4.74 2.60
CA GLU A 334 21.82 5.18 1.56
C GLU A 334 22.58 6.44 1.96
N GLN A 335 21.90 7.43 2.55
CA GLN A 335 22.55 8.63 3.09
C GLN A 335 23.51 8.31 4.23
N LEU A 336 23.15 7.39 5.12
CA LEU A 336 24.01 6.96 6.22
C LEU A 336 25.26 6.25 5.69
N ASP A 337 25.12 5.40 4.67
CA ASP A 337 26.25 4.72 4.01
C ASP A 337 27.19 5.73 3.35
N ILE A 338 26.66 6.74 2.65
CA ILE A 338 27.45 7.83 2.07
C ILE A 338 28.18 8.63 3.17
N LEU A 339 27.50 8.94 4.28
CA LEU A 339 28.13 9.64 5.40
C LEU A 339 29.22 8.80 6.08
N GLN A 340 29.03 7.49 6.20
CA GLN A 340 30.06 6.58 6.71
C GLN A 340 31.26 6.48 5.77
N GLU A 341 31.04 6.45 4.46
CA GLU A 341 32.12 6.48 3.46
C GLU A 341 32.89 7.79 3.53
N ASN A 342 32.20 8.92 3.58
CA ASN A 342 32.82 10.23 3.79
C ASN A 342 33.64 10.27 5.08
N GLN A 343 33.12 9.73 6.19
CA GLN A 343 33.86 9.67 7.46
C GLN A 343 35.14 8.83 7.31
N LYS A 344 35.08 7.67 6.65
CA LYS A 344 36.27 6.86 6.37
C LYS A 344 37.30 7.63 5.54
N ASP A 345 36.86 8.40 4.57
CA ASP A 345 37.76 9.21 3.75
C ASP A 345 38.37 10.39 4.54
N TYR A 346 37.59 11.04 5.41
CA TYR A 346 38.12 12.02 6.37
C TYR A 346 39.16 11.40 7.30
N ASP A 347 38.90 10.21 7.84
CA ASP A 347 39.83 9.51 8.72
C ASP A 347 41.13 9.14 7.99
N LYS A 348 41.06 8.70 6.71
CA LYS A 348 42.25 8.45 5.88
C LYS A 348 43.07 9.73 5.69
N VAL A 349 42.43 10.82 5.29
CA VAL A 349 43.11 12.12 5.08
C VAL A 349 43.69 12.64 6.40
N HIS A 350 43.01 12.45 7.52
CA HIS A 350 43.51 12.81 8.83
C HIS A 350 44.78 12.02 9.19
N LEU A 351 44.78 10.71 8.95
CA LEU A 351 45.93 9.83 9.18
C LEU A 351 47.11 10.20 8.29
N GLU A 352 46.87 10.51 7.01
CA GLU A 352 47.91 11.03 6.10
C GLU A 352 48.45 12.38 6.59
N ASN A 353 47.58 13.28 7.06
CA ASN A 353 47.98 14.58 7.58
C ASN A 353 48.85 14.45 8.84
N ASP A 354 48.51 13.51 9.74
CA ASP A 354 49.32 13.23 10.93
C ASP A 354 50.66 12.57 10.58
N LEU A 355 50.70 11.71 9.56
CA LEU A 355 51.96 11.20 9.02
C LEU A 355 52.81 12.33 8.42
N LEU A 356 52.19 13.28 7.71
CA LEU A 356 52.88 14.46 7.20
C LEU A 356 53.38 15.39 8.32
N LYS A 357 52.62 15.53 9.42
CA LYS A 357 53.08 16.30 10.60
C LYS A 357 54.26 15.64 11.29
N THR A 358 54.24 14.31 11.45
CA THR A 358 55.33 13.56 12.08
C THR A 358 56.59 13.64 11.24
N THR A 359 56.50 13.36 9.93
CA THR A 359 57.63 13.53 8.99
C THR A 359 58.14 14.98 8.97
N ARG A 360 57.26 15.98 8.96
CA ARG A 360 57.66 17.40 9.09
C ARG A 360 58.38 17.69 10.41
N SER A 361 57.93 17.12 11.53
CA SER A 361 58.59 17.27 12.83
C SER A 361 59.98 16.64 12.82
N GLU A 362 60.15 15.48 12.17
CA GLU A 362 61.45 14.84 12.00
C GLU A 362 62.38 15.70 11.13
N TYR A 363 61.91 16.24 10.01
CA TYR A 363 62.69 17.18 9.19
C TYR A 363 63.09 18.44 9.97
N MET A 364 62.18 18.99 10.78
CA MET A 364 62.50 20.13 11.65
C MET A 364 63.58 19.80 12.68
N LYS A 365 63.54 18.62 13.31
CA LYS A 365 64.60 18.17 14.23
C LYS A 365 65.94 18.01 13.51
N VAL A 366 65.94 17.43 12.31
CA VAL A 366 67.17 17.31 11.50
C VAL A 366 67.71 18.69 11.17
N LEU A 367 66.86 19.64 10.76
CA LEU A 367 67.27 21.02 10.50
C LEU A 367 67.85 21.68 11.77
N GLU A 368 67.19 21.55 12.91
CA GLU A 368 67.70 22.08 14.19
C GLU A 368 69.08 21.48 14.55
N THR A 369 69.28 20.17 14.34
CA THR A 369 70.59 19.57 14.55
C THR A 369 71.64 20.13 13.60
N GLN A 370 71.29 20.35 12.33
CA GLN A 370 72.20 20.95 11.34
C GLN A 370 72.53 22.40 11.72
N GLU A 371 71.54 23.20 12.12
CA GLU A 371 71.74 24.58 12.60
C GLU A 371 72.68 24.60 13.81
N ASN A 372 72.50 23.69 14.77
CA ASN A 372 73.41 23.53 15.90
C ASN A 372 74.83 23.13 15.47
N THR A 373 74.99 22.26 14.47
CA THR A 373 76.33 21.95 13.94
C THR A 373 76.98 23.16 13.27
N ILE A 374 76.21 24.01 12.60
CA ILE A 374 76.71 25.24 11.96
C ILE A 374 77.15 26.24 13.02
N THR A 375 76.36 26.44 14.08
CA THR A 375 76.73 27.34 15.19
C THR A 375 77.96 26.81 15.93
N ASP A 376 78.06 25.51 16.18
CA ASP A 376 79.26 24.88 16.75
C ASP A 376 80.50 25.07 15.87
N LEU A 377 80.37 24.86 14.56
CA LEU A 377 81.45 25.11 13.61
C LEU A 377 81.86 26.59 13.61
N ARG A 378 80.90 27.52 13.61
CA ARG A 378 81.17 28.95 13.70
C ARG A 378 81.88 29.33 15.00
N ASN A 379 81.47 28.76 16.13
CA ASN A 379 82.12 28.96 17.42
C ASN A 379 83.55 28.40 17.44
N ARG A 380 83.78 27.23 16.83
CA ARG A 380 85.13 26.66 16.67
C ARG A 380 86.00 27.55 15.78
N THR A 381 85.47 28.05 14.66
CA THR A 381 86.18 28.99 13.80
C THR A 381 86.55 30.26 14.55
N MET A 382 85.62 30.86 15.30
CA MET A 382 85.89 32.05 16.12
C MET A 382 86.99 31.81 17.16
N ARG A 383 86.97 30.66 17.86
CA ARG A 383 88.04 30.31 18.81
C ARG A 383 89.40 30.16 18.12
N LEU A 384 89.45 29.52 16.95
CA LEU A 384 90.68 29.39 16.18
C LEU A 384 91.17 30.74 15.64
N GLU A 385 90.25 31.62 15.24
CA GLU A 385 90.56 33.00 14.84
C GLU A 385 91.13 33.81 16.02
N ASP A 386 90.55 33.68 17.22
CA ASP A 386 91.05 34.33 18.43
C ASP A 386 92.42 33.78 18.87
N GLU A 387 92.62 32.46 18.78
CA GLU A 387 93.94 31.85 19.01
C GLU A 387 94.97 32.34 17.98
N LEU A 388 94.61 32.42 16.70
CA LEU A 388 95.47 32.99 15.67
C LEU A 388 95.79 34.45 15.96
N ARG A 389 94.81 35.26 16.36
CA ARG A 389 95.00 36.66 16.77
C ARG A 389 95.93 36.78 17.97
N SER A 390 95.71 36.00 19.03
CA SER A 390 96.60 35.99 20.19
C SER A 390 98.02 35.59 19.81
N ARG A 391 98.20 34.64 18.89
CA ARG A 391 99.52 34.26 18.37
C ARG A 391 100.14 35.35 17.50
N THR A 392 99.36 36.06 16.69
CA THR A 392 99.87 37.20 15.92
C THR A 392 100.29 38.34 16.85
N ASP A 393 99.53 38.61 17.90
CA ASP A 393 99.85 39.63 18.90
C ASP A 393 101.11 39.25 19.70
N ASP A 394 101.24 37.97 20.10
CA ASP A 394 102.47 37.45 20.73
C ASP A 394 103.69 37.59 19.82
N LEU A 395 103.53 37.32 18.52
CA LEU A 395 104.58 37.50 17.52
C LEU A 395 104.92 38.98 17.34
N GLU A 396 103.93 39.86 17.30
CA GLU A 396 104.13 41.31 17.21
C GLU A 396 104.85 41.85 18.44
N LEU A 397 104.42 41.46 19.65
CA LEU A 397 105.11 41.80 20.90
C LEU A 397 106.54 41.24 20.94
N ALA A 398 106.77 40.02 20.44
CA ALA A 398 108.12 39.46 20.35
C ALA A 398 108.99 40.22 19.32
N LEU A 399 108.41 40.64 18.20
CA LEU A 399 109.08 41.49 17.21
C LEU A 399 109.34 42.90 17.74
N GLU A 400 108.42 43.46 18.53
CA GLU A 400 108.61 44.75 19.21
C GLU A 400 109.67 44.66 20.28
N ARG A 401 109.69 43.59 21.08
CA ARG A 401 110.79 43.30 22.02
C ARG A 401 112.10 43.12 21.30
N GLN A 402 112.13 42.38 20.19
CA GLN A 402 113.33 42.25 19.36
C GLN A 402 113.77 43.61 18.82
N ARG A 403 112.85 44.44 18.29
CA ARG A 403 113.16 45.80 17.82
C ARG A 403 113.64 46.69 18.96
N HIS A 404 113.05 46.58 20.14
CA HIS A 404 113.46 47.30 21.34
C HIS A 404 114.84 46.84 21.78
N ASP A 405 115.11 45.54 21.85
CA ASP A 405 116.41 44.97 22.19
C ASP A 405 117.46 45.34 21.13
N GLU A 406 117.11 45.35 19.84
CA GLU A 406 117.96 45.84 18.75
C GLU A 406 118.26 47.33 18.93
N ARG A 407 117.25 48.17 19.23
CA ARG A 407 117.45 49.59 19.55
C ARG A 407 118.27 49.77 20.81
N TYR A 408 118.02 49.01 21.86
CA TYR A 408 118.72 49.05 23.13
C TYR A 408 120.16 48.54 22.98
N ILE A 409 120.42 47.55 22.15
CA ILE A 409 121.76 47.12 21.77
C ILE A 409 122.44 48.22 20.96
N ASN A 410 121.75 48.83 19.99
CA ASN A 410 122.28 49.96 19.23
C ASN A 410 122.58 51.15 20.15
N GLU A 411 121.69 51.48 21.08
CA GLU A 411 121.86 52.51 22.09
C GLU A 411 122.94 52.12 23.09
N LEU A 412 123.05 50.88 23.56
CA LEU A 412 124.15 50.41 24.40
C LEU A 412 125.47 50.43 23.64
N GLN A 413 125.49 50.17 22.34
CA GLN A 413 126.66 50.32 21.49
C GLN A 413 127.01 51.80 21.29
N GLU A 414 126.01 52.65 21.09
CA GLU A 414 126.14 54.10 20.98
C GLU A 414 126.53 54.71 22.33
N ARG A 415 126.12 54.10 23.45
CA ARG A 415 126.27 54.56 24.82
C ARG A 415 127.49 53.98 25.54
N ALA A 416 127.94 52.80 25.12
CA ALA A 416 129.31 52.34 25.28
C ALA A 416 130.27 53.22 24.47
N ASN A 417 129.79 53.84 23.39
CA ASN A 417 130.50 54.94 22.71
C ASN A 417 130.22 56.33 23.34
N SER A 418 129.20 56.54 24.20
CA SER A 418 128.83 57.85 24.78
C SER A 418 127.89 57.80 26.01
N GLN A 419 128.27 58.33 27.18
CA GLN A 419 127.53 58.19 28.47
C GLN A 419 126.04 58.70 28.55
N SER A 420 125.21 57.97 29.35
CA SER A 420 124.02 58.38 30.20
C SER A 420 122.57 58.62 29.61
N PRO A 421 121.44 58.34 30.36
CA PRO A 421 120.05 58.04 29.87
C PRO A 421 118.97 59.14 30.04
N GLU A 422 117.84 59.03 29.30
CA GLU A 422 116.44 58.95 29.81
C GLU A 422 115.37 58.78 28.68
N GLU A 423 114.31 58.00 28.98
CA GLU A 423 113.08 57.65 28.21
C GLU A 423 111.90 58.65 28.50
N PRO A 424 110.60 58.43 28.13
CA PRO A 424 109.88 58.07 26.88
C PRO A 424 108.57 58.94 26.70
N SER A 425 107.61 58.61 25.81
CA SER A 425 106.11 58.72 26.02
C SER A 425 105.24 58.60 24.73
N GLU A 426 104.27 57.65 24.77
CA GLU A 426 102.80 57.61 24.45
C GLU A 426 102.19 58.49 23.32
N GLY A 427 101.08 58.21 22.61
CA GLY A 427 99.90 57.34 22.82
C GLY A 427 98.77 57.66 21.77
N LEU A 428 97.65 56.91 21.84
CA LEU A 428 96.57 56.63 20.87
C LEU A 428 95.36 57.62 20.85
N SER A 429 94.38 57.45 19.93
CA SER A 429 92.93 57.61 20.24
C SER A 429 91.95 57.01 19.19
N LEU A 430 91.05 56.12 19.67
CA LEU A 430 89.92 55.48 18.98
C LEU A 430 88.62 56.28 19.22
N GLU A 431 88.32 57.27 18.37
CA GLU A 431 87.04 58.00 18.41
C GLU A 431 86.19 57.79 17.14
N ASP A 432 86.74 57.07 16.15
CA ASP A 432 86.19 57.03 14.79
C ASP A 432 85.33 55.80 14.46
N GLU A 433 85.21 54.83 15.37
CA GLU A 433 84.53 53.56 15.07
C GLU A 433 83.05 53.55 15.43
N LEU A 434 82.53 54.58 16.09
CA LEU A 434 81.15 54.60 16.61
C LEU A 434 80.10 55.25 15.69
N LYS A 435 80.42 55.54 14.42
CA LYS A 435 79.53 56.30 13.50
C LYS A 435 78.99 55.51 12.29
N ARG A 436 78.97 54.18 12.29
CA ARG A 436 78.60 53.37 11.11
C ARG A 436 77.36 52.47 11.21
N SER A 437 76.43 52.73 12.13
CA SER A 437 75.16 51.97 12.15
C SER A 437 73.96 52.89 12.34
N ASP A 438 73.50 53.51 11.25
CA ASP A 438 72.10 53.94 11.09
C ASP A 438 71.82 54.18 9.60
N SER A 439 71.05 53.28 8.97
CA SER A 439 70.40 53.54 7.68
C SER A 439 68.91 53.15 7.75
N PRO A 440 68.00 53.93 7.13
CA PRO A 440 66.56 53.74 7.24
C PRO A 440 66.00 52.96 6.04
N GLN A 441 65.36 51.82 6.27
CA GLN A 441 64.58 51.13 5.24
C GLN A 441 63.35 50.47 5.85
N GLY A 442 62.26 51.22 5.95
CA GLY A 442 60.93 50.72 6.34
C GLY A 442 60.15 50.13 5.16
N PRO A 443 59.19 49.24 5.40
CA PRO A 443 58.42 48.55 4.37
C PRO A 443 57.39 49.46 3.68
N ASN A 444 57.15 49.17 2.40
CA ASN A 444 56.42 50.00 1.45
C ASN A 444 54.89 50.01 1.70
N PRO A 445 54.24 51.15 2.04
CA PRO A 445 52.84 51.22 2.45
C PRO A 445 51.82 50.86 1.35
N GLN A 446 52.25 50.79 0.08
CA GLN A 446 51.36 50.45 -1.03
C GLN A 446 51.00 48.96 -1.10
N LEU A 447 51.86 48.06 -0.63
CA LEU A 447 51.57 46.61 -0.58
C LEU A 447 50.64 46.25 0.58
N GLU A 448 50.65 47.05 1.64
CA GLU A 448 49.77 46.88 2.79
C GLU A 448 48.35 47.35 2.47
N ILE A 449 48.21 48.46 1.73
CA ILE A 449 46.91 48.96 1.26
C ILE A 449 46.25 47.98 0.27
N SER A 450 47.01 47.30 -0.59
CA SER A 450 46.47 46.30 -1.52
C SER A 450 46.09 44.99 -0.82
N ARG A 451 46.88 44.55 0.18
CA ARG A 451 46.55 43.42 1.06
C ARG A 451 45.27 43.67 1.86
N LEU A 452 45.14 44.85 2.48
CA LEU A 452 43.96 45.23 3.26
C LEU A 452 42.69 45.36 2.40
N ARG A 453 42.81 45.75 1.12
CA ARG A 453 41.68 45.76 0.17
C ARG A 453 41.25 44.36 -0.26
N ALA A 454 42.19 43.42 -0.44
CA ALA A 454 41.88 42.03 -0.74
C ALA A 454 41.21 41.33 0.47
N GLU A 455 41.67 41.63 1.68
CA GLU A 455 41.10 41.11 2.93
C GLU A 455 39.66 41.61 3.17
N LEU A 456 39.38 42.90 2.89
CA LEU A 456 38.02 43.45 2.95
C LEU A 456 37.06 42.86 1.90
N GLN A 457 37.57 42.43 0.74
CA GLN A 457 36.75 41.81 -0.30
C GLN A 457 36.40 40.34 0.02
N VAL A 458 37.31 39.62 0.70
CA VAL A 458 37.06 38.26 1.21
C VAL A 458 36.02 38.28 2.34
N LEU A 459 36.14 39.23 3.28
CA LEU A 459 35.18 39.39 4.39
C LEU A 459 33.77 39.81 3.93
N LYS A 460 33.64 40.40 2.72
CA LYS A 460 32.36 40.80 2.12
C LYS A 460 31.75 39.70 1.23
N SER A 461 32.53 38.70 0.83
CA SER A 461 32.05 37.57 0.03
C SER A 461 31.44 36.47 0.93
N ASN A 462 30.52 35.68 0.35
CA ASN A 462 29.48 34.87 1.02
C ASN A 462 29.94 33.90 2.14
N ASP A 463 31.24 33.61 2.25
CA ASP A 463 31.80 32.77 3.32
C ASP A 463 31.99 33.52 4.64
N GLY A 464 32.19 34.84 4.60
CA GLY A 464 32.22 35.69 5.79
C GLY A 464 30.85 35.77 6.50
N GLY A 465 29.76 35.52 5.77
CA GLY A 465 28.40 35.47 6.31
C GLY A 465 28.09 34.16 7.04
N LYS A 466 28.55 33.02 6.50
CA LYS A 466 28.41 31.69 7.14
C LYS A 466 29.31 31.57 8.36
N ALA A 467 30.57 32.00 8.26
CA ALA A 467 31.48 32.05 9.40
C ALA A 467 30.97 33.02 10.49
N ASN A 468 30.36 34.16 10.13
CA ASN A 468 29.72 35.03 11.11
C ASN A 468 28.51 34.38 11.79
N ALA A 469 27.68 33.63 11.05
CA ALA A 469 26.54 32.94 11.63
C ALA A 469 26.99 31.85 12.61
N GLU A 470 28.02 31.08 12.24
CA GLU A 470 28.61 30.04 13.09
C GLU A 470 29.29 30.64 14.33
N LEU A 471 30.08 31.70 14.17
CA LEU A 471 30.68 32.44 15.30
C LEU A 471 29.63 33.06 16.23
N ARG A 472 28.47 33.49 15.72
CA ARG A 472 27.35 33.96 16.56
C ARG A 472 26.71 32.82 17.35
N THR A 473 26.53 31.66 16.73
CA THR A 473 26.01 30.47 17.45
C THR A 473 26.98 29.98 18.51
N GLU A 474 28.29 30.00 18.22
CA GLU A 474 29.31 29.59 19.17
C GLU A 474 29.50 30.63 20.28
N LEU A 475 29.41 31.92 19.96
CA LEU A 475 29.35 33.00 20.95
C LEU A 475 28.16 32.79 21.90
N GLN A 476 26.97 32.50 21.36
CA GLN A 476 25.78 32.23 22.18
C GLN A 476 25.93 30.98 23.07
N ARG A 477 26.55 29.89 22.57
CA ARG A 477 26.87 28.72 23.39
C ARG A 477 27.86 29.05 24.49
N SER A 478 28.91 29.80 24.18
CA SER A 478 29.90 30.25 25.16
C SER A 478 29.28 31.16 26.24
N GLU A 479 28.35 32.04 25.87
CA GLU A 479 27.64 32.92 26.80
C GLU A 479 26.71 32.14 27.75
N MET A 480 26.07 31.06 27.25
CA MET A 480 25.26 30.17 28.08
C MET A 480 26.14 29.39 29.07
N GLU A 481 27.29 28.89 28.62
CA GLU A 481 28.24 28.19 29.49
C GLU A 481 28.86 29.12 30.53
N VAL A 482 29.19 30.35 30.15
CA VAL A 482 29.65 31.39 31.09
C VAL A 482 28.54 31.74 32.09
N ARG A 483 27.27 31.82 31.68
CA ARG A 483 26.14 32.01 32.61
C ARG A 483 26.01 30.86 33.59
N ARG A 484 26.06 29.62 33.12
CA ARG A 484 26.03 28.41 33.96
C ARG A 484 27.19 28.38 34.95
N LEU A 485 28.40 28.72 34.50
CA LEU A 485 29.58 28.81 35.38
C LEU A 485 29.44 29.96 36.38
N ARG A 486 28.90 31.12 35.98
CA ARG A 486 28.62 32.24 36.90
C ARG A 486 27.62 31.83 37.97
N GLU A 487 26.50 31.21 37.59
CA GLU A 487 25.50 30.67 38.52
C GLU A 487 26.13 29.68 39.50
N LYS A 488 26.90 28.71 39.00
CA LYS A 488 27.63 27.76 39.87
C LYS A 488 28.64 28.44 40.80
N THR A 489 29.37 29.45 40.32
CA THR A 489 30.28 30.23 41.19
C THR A 489 29.52 31.10 42.19
N GLN A 490 28.31 31.56 41.87
CA GLN A 490 27.45 32.29 42.78
C GLN A 490 26.92 31.36 43.86
N GLU A 491 26.41 30.17 43.52
CA GLU A 491 25.98 29.15 44.48
C GLU A 491 27.14 28.75 45.42
N LEU A 492 28.35 28.57 44.88
CA LEU A 492 29.54 28.31 45.68
C LEU A 492 29.90 29.48 46.61
N LYS A 493 29.77 30.72 46.15
CA LYS A 493 30.01 31.92 46.96
C LYS A 493 28.95 32.09 48.03
N GLU A 494 27.69 31.80 47.75
CA GLU A 494 26.59 31.83 48.72
C GLU A 494 26.78 30.74 49.77
N ALA A 495 27.12 29.52 49.36
CA ALA A 495 27.48 28.44 50.28
C ALA A 495 28.69 28.82 51.14
N HIS A 496 29.74 29.39 50.54
CA HIS A 496 30.92 29.84 51.27
C HIS A 496 30.59 30.99 52.24
N ALA A 497 29.76 31.96 51.84
CA ALA A 497 29.32 33.07 52.69
C ALA A 497 28.51 32.54 53.89
N ILE A 498 27.60 31.59 53.67
CA ILE A 498 26.85 30.93 54.76
C ILE A 498 27.81 30.20 55.71
N THR A 499 28.79 29.46 55.18
CA THR A 499 29.77 28.78 56.04
C THR A 499 30.68 29.76 56.78
N GLN A 500 31.04 30.88 56.16
CA GLN A 500 31.89 31.89 56.75
C GLN A 500 31.13 32.69 57.82
N ASP A 501 29.84 32.97 57.62
CA ASP A 501 28.97 33.57 58.63
C ASP A 501 28.75 32.63 59.82
N GLN A 502 28.59 31.32 59.56
CA GLN A 502 28.52 30.31 60.60
C GLN A 502 29.84 30.22 61.39
N ILE A 503 30.98 30.20 60.70
CA ILE A 503 32.31 30.19 61.33
C ILE A 503 32.56 31.51 62.06
N ALA A 504 32.17 32.66 61.51
CA ALA A 504 32.33 33.97 62.13
C ALA A 504 31.44 34.12 63.38
N THR A 505 30.25 33.51 63.40
CA THR A 505 29.42 33.44 64.60
C THR A 505 30.09 32.58 65.68
N ILE A 506 30.65 31.44 65.29
CA ILE A 506 31.40 30.55 66.21
C ILE A 506 32.70 31.20 66.71
N MET A 507 33.43 31.92 65.84
CA MET A 507 34.71 32.54 66.18
C MET A 507 34.57 33.90 66.86
N GLY A 508 33.56 34.69 66.51
CA GLY A 508 33.21 35.96 67.15
C GLY A 508 32.87 35.76 68.62
N ASP A 509 32.09 34.71 68.91
CA ASP A 509 31.74 34.34 70.29
C ASP A 509 32.92 33.70 71.03
N ARG A 510 33.83 32.98 70.36
CA ARG A 510 35.00 32.37 71.02
C ARG A 510 35.94 33.39 71.69
N SER A 511 35.92 34.67 71.29
CA SER A 511 36.71 35.72 71.95
C SER A 511 36.07 36.31 73.22
N LEU A 512 34.81 35.98 73.52
CA LEU A 512 34.05 36.53 74.66
C LEU A 512 33.56 35.49 75.69
N LEU A 513 33.76 34.19 75.48
CA LEU A 513 33.26 33.15 76.40
C LEU A 513 34.31 32.68 77.41
N SER A 514 34.32 33.33 78.59
CA SER A 514 34.99 32.86 79.82
C SER A 514 34.01 32.20 80.81
N THR A 515 32.72 32.09 80.50
CA THR A 515 31.71 31.59 81.44
C THR A 515 30.69 30.64 80.78
N ASP A 516 30.44 29.52 81.47
CA ASP A 516 29.59 28.39 81.06
C ASP A 516 28.13 28.76 80.74
N GLU A 517 27.61 29.83 81.34
CA GLU A 517 26.21 30.24 81.15
C GLU A 517 25.96 30.89 79.78
N LEU A 518 26.99 31.50 79.17
CA LEU A 518 26.90 32.09 77.83
C LEU A 518 27.06 31.03 76.72
N LEU A 519 27.67 29.89 77.02
CA LEU A 519 27.78 28.73 76.11
C LEU A 519 26.39 28.16 75.78
N VAL A 520 25.49 28.14 76.77
CA VAL A 520 24.10 27.70 76.58
C VAL A 520 23.33 28.66 75.67
N LEU A 521 23.51 29.97 75.82
CA LEU A 521 22.91 30.98 74.94
C LEU A 521 23.49 30.96 73.51
N ALA A 522 24.77 30.66 73.36
CA ALA A 522 25.41 30.46 72.05
C ALA A 522 24.89 29.19 71.37
N VAL A 523 24.75 28.09 72.10
CA VAL A 523 24.15 26.83 71.60
C VAL A 523 22.68 27.03 71.22
N ASP A 524 21.92 27.80 71.99
CA ASP A 524 20.50 28.07 71.73
C ASP A 524 20.28 29.00 70.52
N LYS A 525 21.14 30.02 70.33
CA LYS A 525 21.13 30.85 69.11
C LYS A 525 21.59 30.06 67.87
N VAL A 526 22.54 29.15 68.02
CA VAL A 526 23.02 28.31 66.93
C VAL A 526 22.00 27.23 66.54
N MET A 527 21.21 26.73 67.50
CA MET A 527 20.05 25.86 67.23
C MET A 527 18.91 26.61 66.50
N ASN A 528 18.74 27.91 66.77
CA ASN A 528 17.73 28.76 66.11
C ASN A 528 18.07 29.13 64.66
N ILE A 529 19.31 28.99 64.21
CA ILE A 529 19.70 29.22 62.79
C ILE A 529 19.36 28.00 61.90
N GLY A 530 18.85 26.92 62.49
CA GLY A 530 18.53 25.66 61.83
C GLY A 530 19.59 24.59 62.08
N PRO A 531 19.27 23.31 61.85
CA PRO A 531 20.13 22.20 62.25
C PRO A 531 21.52 22.33 61.61
N PHE A 532 22.58 22.10 62.39
CA PHE A 532 23.98 22.06 61.93
C PHE A 532 24.13 21.15 60.73
N GLN A 533 24.19 21.73 59.52
CA GLN A 533 24.02 20.99 58.27
C GLN A 533 25.31 20.53 57.59
N LEU A 534 26.51 20.79 58.14
CA LEU A 534 27.75 20.43 57.44
C LEU A 534 28.90 19.84 58.27
N THR A 535 28.81 19.75 59.60
CA THR A 535 29.91 19.19 60.42
C THR A 535 29.62 17.82 61.04
N LEU A 536 28.39 17.32 60.95
CA LEU A 536 28.06 15.98 61.43
C LEU A 536 28.12 14.98 60.26
N ASP A 537 29.10 14.08 60.31
CA ASP A 537 29.26 12.95 59.38
C ASP A 537 27.97 12.12 59.25
N THR A 538 27.11 12.15 60.28
CA THR A 538 25.77 11.56 60.28
C THR A 538 24.78 12.27 59.35
N PHE A 539 24.78 13.59 59.25
CA PHE A 539 23.90 14.33 58.32
C PHE A 539 24.32 14.12 56.87
N ASN A 540 25.63 14.15 56.57
CA ASN A 540 26.13 13.83 55.24
C ASN A 540 25.88 12.36 54.88
N ARG A 541 26.02 11.43 55.83
CA ARG A 541 25.69 10.01 55.65
C ARG A 541 24.19 9.79 55.43
N GLU A 542 23.34 10.47 56.19
CA GLU A 542 21.88 10.32 56.10
C GLU A 542 21.33 11.01 54.85
N ARG A 543 21.88 12.17 54.47
CA ARG A 543 21.59 12.81 53.18
C ARG A 543 22.10 11.97 52.01
N ALA A 544 23.31 11.41 52.08
CA ALA A 544 23.84 10.50 51.05
C ALA A 544 23.05 9.19 50.96
N LYS A 545 22.56 8.66 52.09
CA LYS A 545 21.68 7.48 52.12
C LYS A 545 20.31 7.80 51.55
N SER A 546 19.73 8.95 51.90
CA SER A 546 18.42 9.39 51.39
C SER A 546 18.49 9.71 49.90
N THR A 547 19.51 10.45 49.45
CA THR A 547 19.74 10.69 48.01
C THR A 547 20.06 9.40 47.27
N GLY A 548 20.83 8.48 47.86
CA GLY A 548 21.09 7.16 47.30
C GLY A 548 19.83 6.31 47.19
N GLN A 549 18.94 6.35 48.18
CA GLN A 549 17.65 5.65 48.16
C GLN A 549 16.70 6.27 47.14
N LEU A 550 16.65 7.60 47.03
CA LEU A 550 15.89 8.33 46.01
C LEU A 550 16.38 7.95 44.61
N LEU A 551 17.69 8.05 44.36
CA LEU A 551 18.30 7.66 43.08
C LEU A 551 18.08 6.18 42.75
N TYR A 552 18.15 5.29 43.75
CA TYR A 552 17.83 3.87 43.54
C TYR A 552 16.34 3.67 43.23
N SER A 553 15.45 4.41 43.90
CA SER A 553 14.01 4.36 43.63
C SER A 553 13.66 4.91 42.24
N ASP A 554 14.33 5.98 41.81
CA ASP A 554 14.15 6.58 40.49
C ASP A 554 14.73 5.68 39.40
N ALA A 555 15.93 5.13 39.61
CA ALA A 555 16.55 4.17 38.69
C ALA A 555 15.73 2.87 38.60
N THR A 556 15.17 2.38 39.70
CA THR A 556 14.29 1.21 39.65
C THR A 556 13.00 1.53 38.91
N GLN A 557 12.35 2.67 39.15
CA GLN A 557 11.19 3.15 38.38
C GLN A 557 11.49 3.29 36.89
N GLU A 558 12.66 3.84 36.54
CA GLU A 558 13.10 3.98 35.16
C GLU A 558 13.34 2.61 34.52
N ILE A 559 14.00 1.67 35.22
CA ILE A 559 14.11 0.28 34.80
C ILE A 559 12.73 -0.36 34.62
N GLU A 560 11.74 -0.02 35.45
CA GLU A 560 10.38 -0.52 35.21
C GLU A 560 9.74 0.03 33.96
N LYS A 561 9.88 1.34 33.73
CA LYS A 561 9.37 2.00 32.53
C LYS A 561 10.05 1.40 31.29
N LEU A 562 11.36 1.19 31.34
CA LEU A 562 12.12 0.55 30.28
C LEU A 562 11.69 -0.90 30.08
N ASN A 563 11.50 -1.69 31.13
CA ASN A 563 11.00 -3.06 31.00
C ASN A 563 9.57 -3.10 30.42
N ARG A 564 8.69 -2.16 30.78
CA ARG A 564 7.36 -2.05 30.17
C ARG A 564 7.47 -1.75 28.68
N LYS A 565 8.33 -0.79 28.31
CA LYS A 565 8.61 -0.47 26.90
C LYS A 565 9.21 -1.65 26.15
N ILE A 566 10.14 -2.40 26.76
CA ILE A 566 10.73 -3.61 26.17
C ILE A 566 9.64 -4.67 25.95
N ASN A 567 8.76 -4.89 26.92
CA ASN A 567 7.67 -5.85 26.78
C ASN A 567 6.69 -5.41 25.67
N GLU A 568 6.32 -4.13 25.63
CA GLU A 568 5.47 -3.57 24.57
C GLU A 568 6.12 -3.69 23.19
N LEU A 569 7.41 -3.36 23.07
CA LEU A 569 8.17 -3.53 21.84
C LEU A 569 8.29 -5.00 21.45
N SER A 570 8.46 -5.92 22.41
CA SER A 570 8.51 -7.36 22.14
C SER A 570 7.16 -7.89 21.66
N SER A 571 6.03 -7.45 22.22
CA SER A 571 4.70 -7.83 21.72
C SER A 571 4.40 -7.23 20.35
N ASN A 572 4.89 -6.01 20.08
CA ASN A 572 4.77 -5.40 18.76
C ASN A 572 5.64 -6.13 17.74
N LEU A 573 6.87 -6.53 18.12
CA LEU A 573 7.75 -7.33 17.27
C LEU A 573 7.10 -8.67 16.92
N THR A 574 6.58 -9.42 17.91
CA THR A 574 5.92 -10.71 17.63
C THR A 574 4.61 -10.54 16.84
N SER A 575 3.92 -9.41 16.95
CA SER A 575 2.79 -9.08 16.07
C SER A 575 3.24 -8.84 14.64
N VAL A 576 4.27 -8.01 14.44
CA VAL A 576 4.81 -7.68 13.12
C VAL A 576 5.44 -8.91 12.46
N GLU A 577 6.12 -9.78 13.20
CA GLU A 577 6.65 -11.05 12.70
C GLU A 577 5.53 -11.98 12.19
N ARG A 578 4.37 -12.02 12.87
CA ARG A 578 3.21 -12.78 12.39
C ARG A 578 2.62 -12.18 11.12
N ASP A 579 2.47 -10.86 11.07
CA ASP A 579 1.96 -10.18 9.88
C ASP A 579 2.91 -10.34 8.68
N LEU A 580 4.23 -10.32 8.92
CA LEU A 580 5.25 -10.58 7.91
C LEU A 580 5.21 -12.04 7.43
N LEU A 581 5.11 -13.01 8.34
CA LEU A 581 4.95 -14.42 7.97
C LEU A 581 3.70 -14.65 7.13
N ARG A 582 2.59 -13.99 7.46
CA ARG A 582 1.35 -14.03 6.69
C ARG A 582 1.52 -13.42 5.30
N ALA A 583 2.06 -12.21 5.21
CA ALA A 583 2.30 -11.54 3.94
C ALA A 583 3.29 -12.29 3.05
N ARG A 584 4.33 -12.92 3.62
CA ARG A 584 5.29 -13.74 2.89
C ARG A 584 4.68 -15.04 2.38
N ALA A 585 3.79 -15.66 3.16
CA ALA A 585 3.04 -16.83 2.72
C ALA A 585 2.06 -16.49 1.60
N ASP A 586 1.34 -15.36 1.71
CA ASP A 586 0.43 -14.86 0.68
C ASP A 586 1.19 -14.54 -0.62
N LEU A 587 2.37 -13.89 -0.53
CA LEU A 587 3.22 -13.60 -1.69
C LEU A 587 3.76 -14.87 -2.35
N SER A 588 4.26 -15.82 -1.55
CA SER A 588 4.79 -17.10 -2.04
C SER A 588 3.70 -17.96 -2.68
N ALA A 589 2.49 -17.93 -2.12
CA ALA A 589 1.32 -18.60 -2.66
C ALA A 589 0.89 -18.03 -4.02
N MET A 590 1.00 -16.71 -4.23
CA MET A 590 0.69 -16.07 -5.51
C MET A 590 1.64 -16.48 -6.65
N ASP A 591 2.88 -16.82 -6.32
CA ASP A 591 3.92 -17.20 -7.30
C ASP A 591 3.97 -18.73 -7.57
N SER A 592 3.15 -19.54 -6.88
CA SER A 592 3.23 -21.01 -6.90
C SER A 592 1.93 -21.68 -7.39
N ASP A 593 2.03 -22.91 -7.91
CA ASP A 593 0.86 -23.69 -8.36
C ASP A 593 -0.12 -23.92 -7.21
N GLU A 594 -1.43 -23.98 -7.50
CA GLU A 594 -2.52 -23.98 -6.51
C GLU A 594 -2.33 -25.00 -5.35
N ILE A 595 -1.81 -26.19 -5.64
CA ILE A 595 -1.55 -27.23 -4.63
C ILE A 595 -0.37 -26.84 -3.73
N THR A 596 0.71 -26.31 -4.32
CA THR A 596 1.89 -25.85 -3.57
C THR A 596 1.60 -24.59 -2.77
N ALA A 597 0.73 -23.71 -3.27
CA ALA A 597 0.24 -22.53 -2.58
C ALA A 597 -0.56 -22.89 -1.32
N LEU A 598 -1.44 -23.91 -1.42
CA LEU A 598 -2.21 -24.41 -0.29
C LEU A 598 -1.35 -25.08 0.77
N GLU A 599 -0.31 -25.84 0.37
CA GLU A 599 0.64 -26.42 1.33
C GLU A 599 1.46 -25.34 2.06
N GLN A 600 1.94 -24.32 1.36
CA GLN A 600 2.69 -23.21 1.96
C GLN A 600 1.82 -22.36 2.91
N LEU A 601 0.56 -22.08 2.54
CA LEU A 601 -0.40 -21.41 3.42
C LEU A 601 -0.74 -22.26 4.66
N LYS A 602 -0.83 -23.58 4.51
CA LYS A 602 -1.07 -24.51 5.63
C LYS A 602 0.11 -24.54 6.59
N GLU A 603 1.35 -24.60 6.09
CA GLU A 603 2.56 -24.54 6.91
C GLU A 603 2.66 -23.20 7.67
N ALA A 604 2.41 -22.08 7.00
CA ALA A 604 2.39 -20.77 7.64
C ALA A 604 1.30 -20.66 8.72
N ASN A 605 0.10 -21.17 8.46
CA ASN A 605 -0.98 -21.23 9.45
C ASN A 605 -0.64 -22.13 10.64
N GLN A 606 0.08 -23.24 10.42
CA GLN A 606 0.54 -24.13 11.49
C GLN A 606 1.60 -23.45 12.38
N LEU A 607 2.52 -22.68 11.78
CA LEU A 607 3.49 -21.87 12.53
C LEU A 607 2.80 -20.76 13.34
N LEU A 608 1.81 -20.06 12.76
CA LEU A 608 1.00 -19.08 13.47
C LEU A 608 0.25 -19.72 14.65
N ALA A 609 -0.38 -20.87 14.45
CA ALA A 609 -1.08 -21.59 15.51
C ALA A 609 -0.14 -21.98 16.66
N SER A 610 1.07 -22.47 16.36
CA SER A 610 2.07 -22.80 17.38
C SER A 610 2.57 -21.58 18.15
N SER A 611 2.58 -20.40 17.51
CA SER A 611 2.93 -19.12 18.15
C SER A 611 1.83 -18.67 19.12
N TYR A 612 0.57 -18.72 18.69
CA TYR A 612 -0.58 -18.43 19.56
C TYR A 612 -0.67 -19.37 20.76
N GLU A 613 -0.36 -20.65 20.58
CA GLU A 613 -0.33 -21.63 21.67
C GLU A 613 0.72 -21.26 22.72
N LYS A 614 1.93 -20.86 22.29
CA LYS A 614 2.98 -20.35 23.19
C LYS A 614 2.51 -19.12 23.97
N ASP A 615 1.89 -18.15 23.31
CA ASP A 615 1.36 -16.96 23.98
C ASP A 615 0.27 -17.31 24.99
N LEU A 616 -0.59 -18.28 24.69
CA LEU A 616 -1.63 -18.76 25.59
C LEU A 616 -1.01 -19.40 26.85
N THR A 617 0.02 -20.23 26.69
CA THR A 617 0.74 -20.80 27.85
C THR A 617 1.44 -19.74 28.69
N LEU A 618 2.02 -18.70 28.06
CA LEU A 618 2.66 -17.59 28.75
C LEU A 618 1.63 -16.77 29.53
N LEU A 619 0.49 -16.46 28.92
CA LEU A 619 -0.58 -15.69 29.56
C LEU A 619 -1.21 -16.48 30.72
N GLN A 620 -1.37 -17.80 30.58
CA GLN A 620 -1.77 -18.68 31.68
C GLN A 620 -0.76 -18.64 32.82
N ALA A 621 0.54 -18.71 32.54
CA ALA A 621 1.58 -18.61 33.56
C ALA A 621 1.59 -17.25 34.26
N GLN A 622 1.35 -16.15 33.53
CA GLN A 622 1.17 -14.81 34.10
C GLN A 622 -0.06 -14.74 35.01
N HIS A 623 -1.19 -15.29 34.57
CA HIS A 623 -2.41 -15.33 35.38
C HIS A 623 -2.22 -16.14 36.67
N GLU A 624 -1.54 -17.29 36.60
CA GLU A 624 -1.19 -18.09 37.78
C GLU A 624 -0.20 -17.37 38.70
N ASN A 625 0.74 -16.57 38.16
CA ASN A 625 1.59 -15.69 38.97
C ASN A 625 0.77 -14.62 39.69
N LEU A 626 -0.10 -13.88 38.99
CA LEU A 626 -0.96 -12.85 39.60
C LEU A 626 -1.89 -13.47 40.66
N ARG A 627 -2.41 -14.66 40.39
CA ARG A 627 -3.24 -15.40 41.34
C ARG A 627 -2.46 -15.74 42.61
N ARG A 628 -1.21 -16.20 42.48
CA ARG A 628 -0.31 -16.43 43.62
C ARG A 628 -0.03 -15.14 44.39
N GLU A 629 0.29 -14.05 43.69
CA GLU A 629 0.50 -12.74 44.33
C GLU A 629 -0.74 -12.25 45.09
N PHE A 630 -1.94 -12.48 44.55
CA PHE A 630 -3.19 -12.14 45.23
C PHE A 630 -3.42 -12.97 46.50
N VAL A 631 -3.15 -14.29 46.44
CA VAL A 631 -3.21 -15.16 47.61
C VAL A 631 -2.18 -14.74 48.66
N ASP A 632 -0.97 -14.37 48.24
CA ASP A 632 0.07 -13.86 49.14
C ASP A 632 -0.36 -12.54 49.80
N GLN A 633 -0.96 -11.61 49.05
CA GLN A 633 -1.53 -10.38 49.60
C GLN A 633 -2.65 -10.65 50.60
N GLN A 634 -3.55 -11.59 50.31
CA GLN A 634 -4.61 -12.01 51.21
C GLN A 634 -4.02 -12.62 52.49
N SER A 635 -3.00 -13.46 52.38
CA SER A 635 -2.30 -14.05 53.54
C SER A 635 -1.62 -12.98 54.39
N HIS A 636 -1.01 -11.97 53.76
CA HIS A 636 -0.35 -10.86 54.45
C HIS A 636 -1.36 -9.96 55.18
N LEU A 637 -2.52 -9.67 54.57
CA LEU A 637 -3.61 -8.96 55.23
C LEU A 637 -4.18 -9.75 56.41
N VAL A 638 -4.38 -11.06 56.27
CA VAL A 638 -4.82 -11.92 57.37
C VAL A 638 -3.79 -11.93 58.51
N ALA A 639 -2.50 -11.98 58.19
CA ALA A 639 -1.43 -11.90 59.20
C ALA A 639 -1.41 -10.53 59.90
N ALA A 640 -1.57 -9.43 59.17
CA ALA A 640 -1.64 -8.08 59.73
C ALA A 640 -2.91 -7.84 60.58
N LEU A 641 -4.03 -8.44 60.19
CA LEU A 641 -5.24 -8.42 61.00
C LEU A 641 -5.07 -9.24 62.28
N LYS A 642 -4.42 -10.41 62.21
CA LYS A 642 -4.08 -11.22 63.38
C LYS A 642 -3.11 -10.52 64.32
N SER A 643 -2.10 -9.79 63.80
CA SER A 643 -1.21 -9.00 64.65
C SER A 643 -1.94 -7.81 65.27
N LYS A 644 -2.84 -7.15 64.53
CA LYS A 644 -3.71 -6.10 65.06
C LYS A 644 -4.65 -6.61 66.16
N THR A 645 -5.25 -7.80 66.02
CA THR A 645 -6.07 -8.38 67.08
C THR A 645 -5.25 -8.75 68.31
N LYS A 646 -4.05 -9.32 68.14
CA LYS A 646 -3.11 -9.56 69.26
C LYS A 646 -2.72 -8.27 69.98
N LEU A 647 -2.42 -7.19 69.24
CA LEU A 647 -2.14 -5.87 69.84
C LEU A 647 -3.37 -5.31 70.56
N SER A 648 -4.58 -5.51 70.02
CA SER A 648 -5.82 -5.11 70.68
C SER A 648 -6.06 -5.90 71.96
N GLU A 649 -5.78 -7.21 71.98
CA GLU A 649 -5.85 -8.04 73.18
C GLU A 649 -4.80 -7.62 74.20
N GLN A 650 -3.56 -7.35 73.78
CA GLN A 650 -2.51 -6.81 74.66
C GLN A 650 -2.91 -5.46 75.25
N LEU A 651 -3.45 -4.54 74.44
CA LEU A 651 -4.00 -3.27 74.94
C LEU A 651 -5.17 -3.48 75.91
N GLN A 652 -6.05 -4.46 75.65
CA GLN A 652 -7.15 -4.78 76.54
C GLN A 652 -6.68 -5.40 77.86
N THR A 653 -5.62 -6.21 77.86
CA THR A 653 -5.00 -6.73 79.09
C THR A 653 -4.29 -5.64 79.89
N ILE A 654 -3.68 -4.65 79.23
CA ILE A 654 -3.10 -3.46 79.88
C ILE A 654 -4.21 -2.59 80.48
N PHE A 655 -5.35 -2.43 79.79
CA PHE A 655 -6.50 -1.67 80.26
C PHE A 655 -7.36 -2.38 81.32
N GLN A 656 -7.33 -3.71 81.39
CA GLN A 656 -8.05 -4.50 82.42
C GLN A 656 -7.26 -4.65 83.73
N ASN A 657 -5.96 -4.31 83.73
CA ASN A 657 -5.14 -4.28 84.94
C ASN A 657 -4.67 -2.87 85.36
N PRO A 658 -5.57 -1.90 85.67
CA PRO A 658 -5.21 -0.75 86.48
C PRO A 658 -5.73 -1.00 87.91
N SER A 659 -4.98 -1.73 88.75
CA SER A 659 -4.88 -1.58 90.23
C SER A 659 -4.50 -2.88 90.98
N SER A 660 -3.20 -3.04 91.24
CA SER A 660 -2.62 -3.52 92.52
C SER A 660 -1.10 -3.27 92.40
N SER A 661 -0.43 -2.40 93.14
CA SER A 661 -0.68 -1.89 94.48
C SER A 661 -0.03 -0.51 94.61
N ILE A 662 -0.70 0.38 95.33
CA ILE A 662 -0.14 1.60 95.89
C ILE A 662 0.54 1.20 97.20
N GLU A 663 1.83 1.54 97.35
CA GLU A 663 2.36 2.05 98.62
C GLU A 663 3.52 3.04 98.33
N GLU A 664 3.17 4.31 98.54
CA GLU A 664 3.98 5.44 99.05
C GLU A 664 5.45 5.62 98.62
N THR A 665 5.71 6.62 97.76
CA THR A 665 6.21 7.96 98.17
C THR A 665 6.35 8.88 96.94
N GLY A 666 6.05 10.16 97.14
CA GLY A 666 5.72 11.10 96.07
C GLY A 666 6.86 11.55 95.15
N LYS A 667 6.56 11.58 93.84
CA LYS A 667 6.79 12.69 92.90
C LYS A 667 6.17 12.31 91.54
N THR A 668 5.57 13.29 90.89
CA THR A 668 4.97 13.23 89.55
C THR A 668 5.84 12.50 88.51
N PRO A 669 5.32 11.53 87.74
CA PRO A 669 6.11 10.79 86.75
C PRO A 669 5.97 11.33 85.32
N GLU A 670 7.08 11.29 84.58
CA GLU A 670 7.20 11.54 83.14
C GLU A 670 6.69 10.34 82.30
N PRO A 671 6.11 10.55 81.11
CA PRO A 671 5.63 9.50 80.19
C PRO A 671 6.74 9.00 79.24
N ALA A 672 7.94 8.70 79.75
CA ALA A 672 9.08 8.31 78.90
C ALA A 672 9.37 6.79 78.91
N THR A 673 8.98 6.04 79.94
CA THR A 673 9.47 4.66 80.13
C THR A 673 8.58 3.56 79.54
N ALA A 674 7.36 3.87 79.09
CA ALA A 674 6.48 2.90 78.43
C ALA A 674 6.76 2.74 76.93
N LEU A 675 7.47 3.70 76.32
CA LEU A 675 7.77 3.73 74.89
C LEU A 675 9.06 2.96 74.53
N ASP A 676 10.00 2.86 75.47
CA ASP A 676 11.23 2.09 75.27
C ASP A 676 11.03 0.57 75.48
N ALA A 677 10.15 0.16 76.41
CA ALA A 677 9.79 -1.26 76.58
C ALA A 677 9.01 -1.85 75.39
N LEU A 678 8.38 -1.02 74.55
CA LEU A 678 7.70 -1.42 73.32
C LEU A 678 8.64 -1.52 72.11
N LYS A 679 9.86 -1.01 72.22
CA LYS A 679 10.88 -1.01 71.16
C LYS A 679 11.76 -2.26 71.21
N GLU A 680 11.94 -2.84 72.39
CA GLU A 680 12.81 -4.00 72.63
C GLU A 680 12.14 -5.35 72.24
N VAL A 681 10.81 -5.47 72.34
CA VAL A 681 10.07 -6.70 71.93
C VAL A 681 9.93 -6.83 70.40
N SER A 682 10.16 -5.75 69.63
CA SER A 682 10.13 -5.81 68.16
C SER A 682 11.47 -6.17 67.51
N GLN A 683 12.54 -6.36 68.30
CA GLN A 683 13.90 -6.53 67.78
C GLN A 683 14.46 -7.96 67.89
N GLU A 684 13.82 -8.89 68.61
CA GLU A 684 14.36 -10.25 68.85
C GLU A 684 13.90 -11.35 67.87
N ASP A 685 12.83 -11.16 67.07
CA ASP A 685 12.31 -12.23 66.19
C ASP A 685 12.86 -12.24 64.75
N ALA A 686 13.93 -11.48 64.45
CA ALA A 686 14.49 -11.36 63.10
C ALA A 686 15.92 -11.94 62.92
N MET A 687 16.48 -12.61 63.92
CA MET A 687 17.83 -13.19 63.84
C MET A 687 17.86 -14.70 64.12
N SER A 688 17.25 -15.50 63.23
CA SER A 688 17.68 -16.89 63.05
C SER A 688 17.12 -17.47 61.74
N THR A 689 17.95 -17.53 60.70
CA THR A 689 18.17 -18.70 59.79
C THR A 689 18.87 -18.26 58.48
N SER A 690 20.13 -18.64 58.35
CA SER A 690 20.93 -18.69 57.12
C SER A 690 21.51 -20.11 57.09
N LYS A 691 21.44 -20.97 56.06
CA LYS A 691 21.89 -20.97 54.65
C LYS A 691 21.60 -22.41 54.10
N PRO A 692 21.95 -22.82 52.85
CA PRO A 692 21.86 -22.16 51.54
C PRO A 692 21.27 -23.11 50.44
N SER A 693 20.70 -22.58 49.33
CA SER A 693 20.75 -23.27 48.02
C SER A 693 20.38 -22.35 46.85
N SER A 694 21.34 -22.17 45.93
CA SER A 694 21.26 -21.90 44.48
C SER A 694 20.08 -21.11 43.85
N GLN A 695 20.39 -19.88 43.38
CA GLN A 695 19.99 -19.14 42.14
C GLN A 695 18.65 -19.39 41.39
N PRO A 696 18.14 -18.43 40.57
CA PRO A 696 18.40 -16.99 40.49
C PRO A 696 17.12 -16.12 40.57
N THR A 697 17.38 -14.82 40.59
CA THR A 697 16.55 -13.65 40.90
C THR A 697 15.33 -13.39 39.99
N ALA A 698 14.17 -13.13 40.59
CA ALA A 698 13.11 -12.30 40.00
C ALA A 698 12.76 -11.14 40.97
N ARG A 699 12.97 -9.91 40.50
CA ARG A 699 12.79 -8.65 41.23
C ARG A 699 11.32 -8.45 41.66
N LYS A 700 11.09 -8.34 42.97
CA LYS A 700 9.84 -7.80 43.55
C LYS A 700 9.70 -6.32 43.20
N LYS A 701 8.60 -5.95 42.55
CA LYS A 701 8.16 -4.57 42.36
C LYS A 701 6.91 -4.35 43.21
N GLN A 702 7.01 -3.47 44.20
CA GLN A 702 5.87 -3.00 44.97
C GLN A 702 5.29 -1.78 44.24
N SER A 703 4.05 -1.86 43.79
CA SER A 703 3.32 -0.71 43.25
C SER A 703 2.22 -0.28 44.23
N ALA A 704 2.30 0.98 44.63
CA ALA A 704 1.28 1.69 45.37
C ALA A 704 0.16 2.12 44.41
N ILE A 705 -1.09 1.75 44.70
CA ILE A 705 -2.28 2.17 43.95
C ILE A 705 -3.02 3.26 44.73
N LYS A 706 -3.11 4.46 44.12
CA LYS A 706 -4.05 5.53 44.49
C LYS A 706 -5.33 5.42 43.64
N ARG A 707 -6.47 5.56 44.31
CA ARG A 707 -7.85 5.60 43.82
C ARG A 707 -8.11 6.77 42.85
N ILE A 708 -8.93 6.52 41.82
CA ILE A 708 -9.99 7.44 41.34
C ILE A 708 -11.21 6.59 40.95
N GLY A 709 -12.40 6.95 41.47
CA GLY A 709 -13.73 6.39 41.12
C GLY A 709 -14.14 6.76 39.69
N THR A 710 -15.24 6.35 39.07
CA THR A 710 -16.62 6.04 39.49
C THR A 710 -17.44 6.03 38.18
N MET A 711 -18.65 5.44 38.20
CA MET A 711 -19.69 5.52 37.15
C MET A 711 -19.55 4.56 35.95
N PHE A 712 -20.28 3.44 35.96
CA PHE A 712 -21.62 3.41 35.36
C PHE A 712 -22.41 2.15 35.80
N SER A 713 -23.72 2.36 35.87
CA SER A 713 -24.76 1.54 36.45
C SER A 713 -25.01 0.20 35.74
N SER A 714 -25.35 -0.78 36.57
CA SER A 714 -26.02 -2.06 36.31
C SER A 714 -27.36 -1.96 35.57
N LYS A 715 -27.69 -3.03 34.83
CA LYS A 715 -29.01 -3.72 34.71
C LYS A 715 -28.71 -5.15 34.21
N SER A 716 -28.80 -6.21 35.04
CA SER A 716 -29.98 -7.09 35.25
C SER A 716 -30.64 -7.52 33.94
N SER A 717 -30.91 -8.77 33.57
CA SER A 717 -30.90 -10.14 34.15
C SER A 717 -30.95 -11.09 32.93
N LYS A 718 -30.55 -12.36 32.92
CA LYS A 718 -31.17 -13.55 33.54
C LYS A 718 -30.37 -14.76 33.01
N GLN A 719 -30.01 -15.69 33.87
CA GLN A 719 -29.71 -17.08 33.51
C GLN A 719 -31.04 -17.82 33.15
N PRO A 720 -31.07 -18.99 32.45
CA PRO A 720 -30.28 -20.17 32.84
C PRO A 720 -29.92 -21.24 31.77
N ARG A 721 -29.12 -22.23 32.25
CA ARG A 721 -29.00 -23.66 31.84
C ARG A 721 -28.15 -24.08 30.61
N SER A 722 -27.09 -24.83 30.92
CA SER A 722 -26.49 -25.94 30.14
C SER A 722 -27.45 -27.16 30.06
N PRO A 723 -27.20 -28.29 29.32
CA PRO A 723 -25.93 -28.82 28.77
C PRO A 723 -26.00 -29.61 27.41
N GLN A 724 -24.86 -30.18 26.95
CA GLN A 724 -24.67 -31.28 25.96
C GLN A 724 -25.10 -31.01 24.48
N GLY A 725 -24.49 -31.49 23.40
CA GLY A 725 -23.39 -32.41 23.10
C GLY A 725 -23.53 -32.87 21.62
N HIS A 726 -22.42 -32.96 20.89
CA HIS A 726 -22.15 -33.70 19.62
C HIS A 726 -22.99 -33.50 18.33
N GLY A 727 -22.31 -32.99 17.29
CA GLY A 727 -21.94 -33.74 16.08
C GLY A 727 -23.03 -34.15 15.10
N GLU A 728 -23.27 -33.33 14.08
CA GLU A 728 -23.83 -33.71 12.76
C GLU A 728 -23.94 -32.43 11.90
N ILE A 729 -22.84 -31.93 11.32
CA ILE A 729 -22.89 -30.85 10.28
C ILE A 729 -21.94 -31.12 9.09
N ASP A 730 -21.04 -32.11 9.18
CA ASP A 730 -20.01 -32.32 8.13
C ASP A 730 -20.50 -33.04 6.86
N GLU A 731 -21.78 -33.39 6.72
CA GLU A 731 -22.30 -34.03 5.48
C GLU A 731 -23.16 -33.13 4.59
N GLU A 732 -23.54 -31.92 5.02
CA GLU A 732 -24.37 -31.02 4.19
C GLU A 732 -23.52 -30.04 3.35
N LEU A 733 -22.28 -29.77 3.77
CA LEU A 733 -21.35 -28.85 3.11
C LEU A 733 -20.67 -29.43 1.86
N VAL A 734 -20.71 -30.75 1.68
CA VAL A 734 -20.14 -31.43 0.49
C VAL A 734 -21.16 -31.55 -0.65
N ARG A 735 -22.46 -31.32 -0.40
CA ARG A 735 -23.50 -31.36 -1.45
C ARG A 735 -23.81 -30.01 -2.08
N GLU A 736 -23.43 -28.88 -1.47
CA GLU A 736 -23.66 -27.54 -2.06
C GLU A 736 -22.54 -27.03 -2.98
N GLN A 737 -21.37 -27.67 -3.00
CA GLN A 737 -20.25 -27.22 -3.86
C GLN A 737 -20.32 -27.71 -5.32
N ALA A 738 -21.37 -28.44 -5.72
CA ALA A 738 -21.54 -28.91 -7.10
C ALA A 738 -22.49 -28.06 -7.96
N ALA A 739 -23.05 -26.95 -7.45
CA ALA A 739 -24.20 -26.28 -8.08
C ALA A 739 -24.06 -24.78 -8.43
N LEU A 740 -22.90 -24.15 -8.27
CA LEU A 740 -22.75 -22.72 -8.62
C LEU A 740 -21.59 -22.49 -9.59
N GLY A 741 -21.97 -22.47 -10.87
CA GLY A 741 -21.16 -21.95 -11.96
C GLY A 741 -20.94 -20.44 -11.83
N VAL A 742 -19.74 -20.06 -12.24
CA VAL A 742 -19.19 -18.70 -12.28
C VAL A 742 -20.09 -17.75 -13.09
N LEU A 743 -20.48 -16.63 -12.48
CA LEU A 743 -21.09 -15.49 -13.18
C LEU A 743 -20.06 -14.34 -13.33
N PRO A 744 -19.97 -13.70 -14.51
CA PRO A 744 -19.04 -12.60 -14.76
C PRO A 744 -19.53 -11.26 -14.20
N VAL A 745 -18.54 -10.48 -13.76
CA VAL A 745 -18.63 -9.13 -13.19
C VAL A 745 -19.21 -8.12 -14.19
N ALA A 746 -20.24 -7.39 -13.76
CA ALA A 746 -20.82 -6.28 -14.52
C ALA A 746 -19.90 -5.03 -14.47
N GLN A 747 -19.45 -4.57 -15.63
CA GLN A 747 -18.79 -3.27 -15.80
C GLN A 747 -19.83 -2.15 -15.89
N GLN A 748 -19.62 -1.08 -15.13
CA GLN A 748 -20.41 0.15 -15.17
C GLN A 748 -20.10 1.01 -16.42
N PRO A 749 -21.07 1.81 -16.90
CA PRO A 749 -20.91 2.64 -18.10
C PRO A 749 -20.11 3.92 -17.84
N SER A 750 -19.07 4.14 -18.65
CA SER A 750 -18.34 5.40 -18.74
C SER A 750 -19.16 6.48 -19.46
N SER A 751 -19.54 7.54 -18.76
CA SER A 751 -20.13 8.75 -19.31
C SER A 751 -19.08 9.60 -20.04
N SER A 752 -19.19 9.71 -21.36
CA SER A 752 -18.43 10.66 -22.18
C SER A 752 -19.12 12.04 -22.18
N PHE A 753 -18.66 12.95 -21.34
CA PHE A 753 -18.91 14.39 -21.50
C PHE A 753 -17.62 15.07 -21.95
N SER A 754 -17.56 15.45 -23.24
CA SER A 754 -16.50 16.30 -23.79
C SER A 754 -16.93 17.76 -23.73
N PRO A 755 -16.12 18.69 -23.17
CA PRO A 755 -16.37 20.12 -23.31
C PRO A 755 -15.84 20.62 -24.65
N LYS A 756 -16.72 21.26 -25.43
CA LYS A 756 -16.38 22.07 -26.62
C LYS A 756 -15.54 23.28 -26.18
N ILE A 757 -14.29 23.34 -26.64
CA ILE A 757 -13.44 24.54 -26.62
C ILE A 757 -13.68 25.31 -27.94
N PRO A 758 -14.08 26.59 -27.91
CA PRO A 758 -14.17 27.42 -29.11
C PRO A 758 -12.79 28.01 -29.51
N PRO A 759 -12.58 28.35 -30.80
CA PRO A 759 -11.29 28.78 -31.33
C PRO A 759 -10.90 30.21 -30.91
N PRO A 760 -9.59 30.54 -30.88
CA PRO A 760 -9.12 31.85 -30.43
C PRO A 760 -9.43 32.95 -31.45
N SER A 761 -10.09 34.00 -30.95
CA SER A 761 -10.33 35.26 -31.63
C SER A 761 -9.05 36.09 -31.74
N THR A 762 -8.69 36.41 -32.97
CA THR A 762 -7.78 37.48 -33.37
C THR A 762 -8.27 38.85 -32.92
N SER A 763 -7.42 39.65 -32.28
CA SER A 763 -7.54 41.12 -32.18
C SER A 763 -6.16 41.71 -31.79
N PRO A 764 -5.92 43.02 -31.92
CA PRO A 764 -5.08 43.56 -32.98
C PRO A 764 -3.77 44.19 -32.50
N THR A 765 -2.82 44.21 -33.41
CA THR A 765 -1.61 45.05 -33.42
C THR A 765 -1.95 46.54 -33.31
N LEU A 766 -1.15 47.29 -32.54
CA LEU A 766 -0.64 48.67 -32.75
C LEU A 766 -0.31 49.35 -31.39
N PRO A 767 0.59 50.35 -31.31
CA PRO A 767 2.00 50.37 -31.74
C PRO A 767 2.93 50.84 -30.59
N ALA A 768 4.21 50.97 -30.93
CA ALA A 768 5.35 51.31 -30.09
C ALA A 768 5.30 52.65 -29.34
N GLU A 769 5.92 52.65 -28.15
CA GLU A 769 6.97 53.60 -27.71
C GLU A 769 7.91 52.91 -26.72
#